data_AF-A0A285R3F5-F1
#
_entry.id   AF-A0A285R3F5-F1
#
_cell.length_a   1.000
_cell.length_b   1.000
_cell.length_c   1.000
_cell.angle_alpha   90.00
_cell.angle_beta   90.00
_cell.angle_gamma   90.00
#
_symmetry.space_group_name_H-M   'P 1'
#
loop_
_entity.id
_entity.type
_entity.pdbx_description
1 polymer ?
#
loop_
_entity_poly.entity_id
_entity_poly.type
_entity_poly.pdbx_seq_one_letter_code
_entity_poly.pdbx_strand_id
1 'polypeptide(L)'
;MVGLGRGSEKLSDAGNLSRPGGHQQAERDAAFRVALPWLGRPPVPSKRKHRSMSKHRPSRRRFLFRAGAASIALGGAAVGAGPSGAQAATAASSTASSTASGTFGYTDDGREYTVHTGADLIFRVSRSTGDLTSLVYRGVEYQGYNGQNSQVESGLGPSAVSIARLDRTILISVVHGTLRHYYAARQGENNVYLWTDKADDSITVTRYIVRVRPGLFPNDNPDSWDATRDVLIEAQDVRRRPDGTTRSKHYSNQRVVDYRYVGWSKPGVGLWMVRSNHEKASGGPFYRSLMRHSYDNGAGLYEILYYGENQTEPMRFGLQGPYVLAFTDGGAPSSELWHDRIDTSWVDGLGLDGWVGDGDRGAVAGVGISGRNPALAYTVGFANDDAQYWATAEPGRGAYIARRMLPGDYTWTVYQGELAVRTGSVTVGPGSTTALHTIGLTPADDPGQAPAIWRIGRWDGTPAGFRNADLVTHAHPSDVRAEPWTGDFTVGRSRDADFPAYQWRDVNDGRRVTFDLTAEQAAQPRTLNIGVTTAFLNARPRIRLNDWTSPVPSPTPNRAPARSRSAPTAATTTPTPSPSPPPPFGPAPTRSPSPSSPAAAARSSSAPVSPTTASNCSPEPGTPGGAAPATGGSTDCLRPPRDTTPFELDQGAGRVGVLTTDGHAVVEDGGLAGAWTDPAGGVQQLGLTSF
;
A
#
# COMPACT_ATOMS: atom_id res chain seq x y z
N MET A 1 -64.29 2.84 -15.35
CA MET A 1 -64.99 2.02 -14.33
C MET A 1 -64.22 2.26 -13.02
N VAL A 2 -64.69 3.13 -12.12
CA VAL A 2 -65.68 2.89 -11.04
C VAL A 2 -65.12 1.91 -9.99
N GLY A 3 -65.01 2.21 -8.69
CA GLY A 3 -65.28 3.40 -7.84
C GLY A 3 -64.45 3.30 -6.54
N LEU A 4 -64.10 4.35 -5.77
CA LEU A 4 -64.87 5.34 -4.97
C LEU A 4 -65.50 4.82 -3.65
N GLY A 5 -65.18 5.49 -2.51
CA GLY A 5 -65.68 5.27 -1.13
C GLY A 5 -64.55 5.27 -0.09
N ARG A 6 -64.14 6.33 0.64
CA ARG A 6 -64.76 7.45 1.42
C ARG A 6 -65.29 7.10 2.82
N GLY A 7 -64.74 7.78 3.84
CA GLY A 7 -65.20 7.84 5.26
C GLY A 7 -64.00 7.90 6.23
N SER A 8 -63.57 9.05 6.79
CA SER A 8 -64.15 9.87 7.88
C SER A 8 -63.96 9.26 9.30
N GLU A 9 -63.63 9.96 10.39
CA GLU A 9 -63.03 11.28 10.65
C GLU A 9 -62.76 11.35 12.20
N LYS A 10 -61.85 12.22 12.69
CA LYS A 10 -61.70 12.67 14.11
C LYS A 10 -61.29 11.62 15.17
N LEU A 11 -60.88 11.99 16.41
CA LEU A 11 -59.95 13.01 16.96
C LEU A 11 -59.83 12.74 18.49
N SER A 12 -58.92 13.42 19.20
CA SER A 12 -58.75 13.46 20.69
C SER A 12 -58.07 12.25 21.38
N ASP A 13 -57.34 12.40 22.48
CA ASP A 13 -56.39 13.46 22.88
C ASP A 13 -55.50 13.00 24.06
N ALA A 14 -54.40 13.71 24.31
CA ALA A 14 -53.63 13.80 25.57
C ALA A 14 -53.01 12.54 26.23
N GLY A 15 -51.92 12.73 27.00
CA GLY A 15 -51.63 11.81 28.13
C GLY A 15 -50.19 11.41 28.50
N ASN A 16 -49.18 12.22 28.16
CA ASN A 16 -47.84 12.32 28.78
C ASN A 16 -47.57 11.60 30.14
N LEU A 17 -46.41 10.92 30.30
CA LEU A 17 -45.62 10.57 31.52
C LEU A 17 -44.62 9.43 31.11
N SER A 18 -43.35 9.28 31.50
CA SER A 18 -42.28 10.07 32.14
C SER A 18 -41.03 9.15 32.23
N ARG A 19 -39.80 9.70 32.14
CA ARG A 19 -38.51 8.97 32.30
C ARG A 19 -38.30 8.46 33.75
N PRO A 20 -37.53 7.36 34.00
CA PRO A 20 -36.05 7.31 33.93
C PRO A 20 -35.51 6.02 33.24
N GLY A 21 -34.21 5.81 32.97
CA GLY A 21 -33.02 6.65 33.13
C GLY A 21 -31.74 5.79 33.20
N GLY A 22 -30.97 5.72 32.10
CA GLY A 22 -29.55 5.32 32.03
C GLY A 22 -29.16 3.84 32.31
N HIS A 23 -28.42 3.21 31.37
CA HIS A 23 -27.07 2.67 31.62
C HIS A 23 -26.37 2.25 30.31
N GLN A 24 -25.04 2.08 30.39
CA GLN A 24 -24.09 1.99 29.27
C GLN A 24 -23.99 0.60 28.60
N GLN A 25 -23.72 0.58 27.29
CA GLN A 25 -22.86 -0.39 26.59
C GLN A 25 -22.43 0.23 25.24
N ALA A 26 -21.17 0.62 25.05
CA ALA A 26 -20.04 -0.23 24.63
C ALA A 26 -20.06 -0.54 23.12
N GLU A 27 -19.51 0.38 22.33
CA GLU A 27 -19.25 0.26 20.89
C GLU A 27 -18.07 -0.70 20.64
N ARG A 28 -18.18 -1.69 19.73
CA ARG A 28 -17.06 -2.36 19.02
C ARG A 28 -17.50 -3.10 17.74
N ASP A 29 -16.51 -3.28 16.85
CA ASP A 29 -16.42 -4.20 15.70
C ASP A 29 -17.01 -3.75 14.35
N ALA A 30 -16.12 -3.50 13.37
CA ALA A 30 -16.45 -3.34 11.96
C ALA A 30 -16.56 -4.71 11.25
N ALA A 31 -17.57 -5.49 11.63
CA ALA A 31 -18.11 -6.57 10.82
C ALA A 31 -19.60 -6.27 10.58
N PHE A 32 -20.12 -6.53 9.38
CA PHE A 32 -21.55 -6.31 9.10
C PHE A 32 -22.40 -7.37 9.82
N ARG A 33 -22.70 -7.10 11.09
CA ARG A 33 -23.59 -7.88 11.94
C ARG A 33 -25.03 -7.45 11.68
N VAL A 34 -25.79 -8.24 10.93
CA VAL A 34 -27.25 -8.08 10.92
C VAL A 34 -27.86 -8.97 11.99
N ALA A 35 -28.42 -8.33 13.02
CA ALA A 35 -29.06 -9.00 14.15
C ALA A 35 -30.59 -9.06 13.98
N LEU A 36 -31.18 -10.17 14.41
CA LEU A 36 -32.64 -10.37 14.46
C LEU A 36 -33.14 -10.18 15.92
N PRO A 37 -34.16 -9.33 16.19
CA PRO A 37 -34.80 -9.21 17.52
C PRO A 37 -35.85 -10.33 17.72
N TRP A 38 -36.31 -10.73 18.92
CA TRP A 38 -36.08 -10.38 20.35
C TRP A 38 -36.14 -11.73 21.16
N LEU A 39 -35.83 -11.90 22.46
CA LEU A 39 -36.49 -11.43 23.69
C LEU A 39 -35.78 -12.04 24.93
N GLY A 40 -35.98 -11.50 26.14
CA GLY A 40 -35.94 -12.24 27.42
C GLY A 40 -34.58 -12.63 28.06
N ARG A 41 -34.35 -12.22 29.32
CA ARG A 41 -33.32 -12.78 30.25
C ARG A 41 -33.75 -12.69 31.72
N PRO A 42 -33.41 -13.67 32.58
CA PRO A 42 -33.44 -13.54 34.05
C PRO A 42 -32.04 -13.27 34.65
N PRO A 43 -31.93 -12.77 35.90
CA PRO A 43 -30.64 -12.61 36.60
C PRO A 43 -30.41 -13.56 37.79
N VAL A 44 -29.14 -13.93 38.00
CA VAL A 44 -28.54 -14.41 39.27
C VAL A 44 -27.84 -13.22 39.94
N PRO A 45 -27.57 -13.17 41.28
CA PRO A 45 -26.20 -13.51 41.75
C PRO A 45 -26.04 -13.90 43.26
N SER A 46 -24.85 -14.37 43.67
CA SER A 46 -23.85 -13.53 44.42
C SER A 46 -22.83 -14.27 45.31
N LYS A 47 -21.68 -13.59 45.55
CA LYS A 47 -20.67 -13.75 46.64
C LYS A 47 -19.72 -14.98 46.52
N ARG A 48 -18.46 -14.96 47.02
CA ARG A 48 -17.66 -13.92 47.73
C ARG A 48 -16.13 -14.13 47.56
N LYS A 49 -15.37 -13.09 47.91
CA LYS A 49 -13.89 -12.96 48.08
C LYS A 49 -13.15 -14.18 48.68
N HIS A 50 -11.83 -14.28 48.43
CA HIS A 50 -10.82 -14.19 49.52
C HIS A 50 -9.40 -13.78 49.05
N ARG A 51 -8.65 -13.15 49.96
CA ARG A 51 -7.22 -12.74 49.82
C ARG A 51 -6.28 -13.88 50.28
N SER A 52 -5.05 -13.91 49.77
CA SER A 52 -3.86 -14.06 50.64
C SER A 52 -2.61 -13.43 50.00
N MET A 53 -1.70 -12.92 50.82
CA MET A 53 -0.35 -12.49 50.45
C MET A 53 0.66 -13.36 51.19
N SER A 54 1.80 -13.66 50.57
CA SER A 54 3.04 -13.84 51.33
C SER A 54 4.25 -13.34 50.54
N LYS A 55 5.16 -12.67 51.24
CA LYS A 55 6.49 -12.27 50.75
C LYS A 55 7.49 -13.35 51.17
N HIS A 56 8.63 -13.47 50.51
CA HIS A 56 9.95 -13.39 51.15
C HIS A 56 11.08 -13.17 50.10
N ARG A 57 12.28 -12.86 50.59
CA ARG A 57 13.35 -12.11 49.88
C ARG A 57 14.50 -13.01 49.35
N PRO A 58 15.48 -12.46 48.59
CA PRO A 58 16.32 -13.23 47.66
C PRO A 58 17.65 -13.72 48.25
N SER A 59 18.42 -14.47 47.45
CA SER A 59 19.87 -14.58 47.61
C SER A 59 20.61 -14.24 46.30
N ARG A 60 21.76 -13.55 46.44
CA ARG A 60 22.75 -13.32 45.38
C ARG A 60 23.87 -14.36 45.54
N ARG A 61 24.40 -14.91 44.45
CA ARG A 61 25.83 -15.25 44.35
C ARG A 61 26.39 -14.89 42.98
N ARG A 62 27.51 -14.16 42.99
CA ARG A 62 28.42 -13.99 41.86
C ARG A 62 29.34 -15.21 41.79
N PHE A 63 29.81 -15.58 40.60
CA PHE A 63 31.17 -16.08 40.41
C PHE A 63 31.71 -15.58 39.07
N LEU A 64 33.04 -15.54 38.95
CA LEU A 64 33.80 -14.77 37.95
C LEU A 64 34.91 -15.64 37.34
N PHE A 65 35.35 -15.27 36.13
CA PHE A 65 36.51 -15.81 35.39
C PHE A 65 36.40 -17.30 34.95
N ARG A 66 37.09 -17.75 33.90
CA ARG A 66 38.38 -17.28 33.35
C ARG A 66 38.50 -17.55 31.84
N ALA A 67 39.35 -16.77 31.16
CA ALA A 67 39.78 -17.03 29.78
C ALA A 67 40.89 -18.10 29.70
N GLY A 68 41.10 -18.67 28.52
CA GLY A 68 42.24 -19.52 28.18
C GLY A 68 42.44 -19.58 26.67
N ALA A 69 43.67 -19.31 26.22
CA ALA A 69 44.09 -19.39 24.82
C ALA A 69 45.24 -20.40 24.68
N ALA A 70 45.33 -21.07 23.54
CA ALA A 70 46.51 -21.85 23.11
C ALA A 70 46.51 -22.00 21.57
N SER A 71 47.70 -22.16 20.99
CA SER A 71 48.00 -22.09 19.54
C SER A 71 48.83 -23.33 19.09
N ILE A 72 49.35 -23.32 17.84
CA ILE A 72 50.37 -24.26 17.26
C ILE A 72 49.76 -25.59 16.73
N ALA A 73 50.11 -26.23 15.60
CA ALA A 73 51.04 -26.05 14.43
C ALA A 73 50.38 -26.72 13.18
N LEU A 74 50.61 -26.39 11.88
CA LEU A 74 51.80 -26.21 11.01
C LEU A 74 52.20 -27.49 10.22
N GLY A 75 52.15 -27.42 8.88
CA GLY A 75 52.64 -28.42 7.89
C GLY A 75 51.66 -28.64 6.71
N GLY A 76 52.04 -28.71 5.42
CA GLY A 76 53.34 -28.42 4.77
C GLY A 76 53.54 -29.19 3.44
N ALA A 77 53.71 -28.49 2.31
CA ALA A 77 54.23 -28.96 1.00
C ALA A 77 53.41 -30.03 0.20
N ALA A 78 53.54 -30.22 -1.13
CA ALA A 78 53.99 -29.35 -2.23
C ALA A 78 53.66 -29.96 -3.63
N VAL A 79 53.49 -29.08 -4.63
CA VAL A 79 53.85 -29.16 -6.08
C VAL A 79 53.84 -30.52 -6.82
N GLY A 80 53.17 -30.55 -7.98
CA GLY A 80 53.46 -31.47 -9.09
C GLY A 80 53.12 -30.84 -10.45
N ALA A 81 54.07 -30.82 -11.38
CA ALA A 81 53.91 -30.32 -12.75
C ALA A 81 54.54 -31.29 -13.76
N GLY A 82 53.92 -31.47 -14.94
CA GLY A 82 54.46 -32.32 -16.01
C GLY A 82 53.46 -32.46 -17.19
N PRO A 83 53.92 -32.69 -18.44
CA PRO A 83 53.32 -31.98 -19.58
C PRO A 83 52.88 -32.86 -20.78
N SER A 84 52.43 -32.15 -21.83
CA SER A 84 52.38 -32.51 -23.27
C SER A 84 51.14 -33.22 -23.82
N GLY A 85 50.72 -32.79 -25.01
CA GLY A 85 49.57 -33.32 -25.76
C GLY A 85 48.89 -32.25 -26.62
N ALA A 86 49.37 -32.01 -27.84
CA ALA A 86 48.83 -30.99 -28.74
C ALA A 86 47.67 -31.51 -29.60
N GLN A 87 46.71 -30.63 -29.92
CA GLN A 87 45.96 -30.68 -31.18
C GLN A 87 45.43 -29.29 -31.54
N ALA A 88 45.61 -28.89 -32.80
CA ALA A 88 45.23 -27.57 -33.28
C ALA A 88 43.80 -27.57 -33.82
N ALA A 89 43.00 -26.57 -33.43
CA ALA A 89 41.75 -26.23 -34.07
C ALA A 89 41.76 -24.73 -34.39
N THR A 90 41.69 -24.40 -35.68
CA THR A 90 41.63 -23.01 -36.16
C THR A 90 40.24 -22.44 -35.92
N ALA A 91 40.06 -21.76 -34.78
CA ALA A 91 38.93 -20.88 -34.54
C ALA A 91 39.41 -19.42 -34.61
N ALA A 92 38.69 -18.56 -35.31
CA ALA A 92 39.08 -17.17 -35.48
C ALA A 92 39.11 -16.45 -34.13
N SER A 93 40.30 -16.00 -33.72
CA SER A 93 40.48 -15.15 -32.54
C SER A 93 39.87 -13.77 -32.80
N SER A 94 38.55 -13.64 -32.66
CA SER A 94 37.98 -12.37 -32.26
C SER A 94 38.52 -12.09 -30.86
N THR A 95 39.58 -11.28 -30.78
CA THR A 95 40.01 -10.66 -29.53
C THR A 95 38.88 -9.78 -29.05
N ALA A 96 37.97 -10.37 -28.27
CA ALA A 96 37.05 -9.64 -27.44
C ALA A 96 37.93 -8.81 -26.50
N SER A 97 38.05 -7.52 -26.81
CA SER A 97 38.66 -6.55 -25.91
C SER A 97 37.86 -6.59 -24.63
N SER A 98 38.37 -7.29 -23.62
CA SER A 98 37.88 -7.21 -22.26
C SER A 98 38.05 -5.77 -21.83
N THR A 99 36.96 -4.99 -21.90
CA THR A 99 36.93 -3.60 -21.47
C THR A 99 37.44 -3.56 -20.04
N ALA A 100 38.56 -2.88 -19.81
CA ALA A 100 39.24 -2.92 -18.53
C ALA A 100 38.27 -2.51 -17.42
N SER A 101 38.21 -3.32 -16.34
CA SER A 101 37.58 -2.92 -15.09
C SER A 101 38.20 -1.59 -14.64
N GLY A 102 37.44 -0.50 -14.76
CA GLY A 102 37.95 0.83 -14.48
C GLY A 102 38.24 0.98 -12.99
N THR A 103 39.38 1.61 -12.65
CA THR A 103 39.74 1.90 -11.26
C THR A 103 38.58 2.59 -10.53
N PHE A 104 38.24 2.13 -9.33
CA PHE A 104 37.18 2.73 -8.52
C PHE A 104 37.39 4.24 -8.36
N GLY A 105 36.40 5.02 -8.77
CA GLY A 105 36.50 6.48 -8.91
C GLY A 105 35.33 7.06 -9.68
N TYR A 106 35.35 8.37 -9.86
CA TYR A 106 34.39 9.07 -10.72
C TYR A 106 35.09 10.10 -11.60
N THR A 107 34.44 10.47 -12.69
CA THR A 107 34.77 11.63 -13.52
C THR A 107 33.58 12.57 -13.62
N ASP A 108 33.86 13.85 -13.84
CA ASP A 108 32.89 14.91 -14.09
C ASP A 108 33.23 15.56 -15.44
N ASP A 109 32.31 15.50 -16.40
CA ASP A 109 32.47 16.08 -17.74
C ASP A 109 31.74 17.44 -17.92
N GLY A 110 31.18 17.98 -16.82
CA GLY A 110 30.35 19.18 -16.83
C GLY A 110 28.85 18.91 -17.02
N ARG A 111 28.45 17.71 -17.43
CA ARG A 111 27.05 17.32 -17.71
C ARG A 111 26.60 16.12 -16.89
N GLU A 112 27.48 15.13 -16.72
CA GLU A 112 27.23 13.88 -16.02
C GLU A 112 28.36 13.59 -15.03
N TYR A 113 28.01 12.97 -13.90
CA TYR A 113 28.98 12.25 -13.08
C TYR A 113 29.03 10.81 -13.55
N THR A 114 30.19 10.36 -14.06
CA THR A 114 30.41 8.94 -14.40
C THR A 114 31.10 8.24 -13.24
N VAL A 115 30.49 7.20 -12.70
CA VAL A 115 31.00 6.43 -11.55
C VAL A 115 31.45 5.05 -12.00
N HIS A 116 32.72 4.73 -11.74
CA HIS A 116 33.31 3.40 -11.91
C HIS A 116 33.34 2.70 -10.55
N THR A 117 32.69 1.54 -10.43
CA THR A 117 32.63 0.77 -9.16
C THR A 117 33.95 0.10 -8.79
N GLY A 118 34.94 0.01 -9.68
CA GLY A 118 36.10 -0.86 -9.48
C GLY A 118 35.81 -2.35 -9.73
N ALA A 119 34.63 -2.65 -10.28
CA ALA A 119 34.20 -3.97 -10.74
C ALA A 119 33.65 -3.87 -12.18
N ASP A 120 32.63 -4.65 -12.51
CA ASP A 120 32.04 -4.75 -13.85
C ASP A 120 31.01 -3.64 -14.16
N LEU A 121 30.63 -2.83 -13.16
CA LEU A 121 29.57 -1.82 -13.24
C LEU A 121 30.12 -0.38 -13.37
N ILE A 122 29.59 0.35 -14.34
CA ILE A 122 29.77 1.79 -14.53
C ILE A 122 28.37 2.40 -14.67
N PHE A 123 28.08 3.50 -13.98
CA PHE A 123 26.83 4.24 -14.17
C PHE A 123 27.07 5.74 -14.27
N ARG A 124 26.08 6.46 -14.79
CA ARG A 124 26.13 7.92 -14.90
C ARG A 124 24.88 8.58 -14.36
N VAL A 125 25.06 9.74 -13.75
CA VAL A 125 23.97 10.57 -13.23
C VAL A 125 24.08 11.98 -13.79
N SER A 126 22.97 12.49 -14.32
CA SER A 126 22.82 13.86 -14.83
C SER A 126 23.09 14.88 -13.72
N ARG A 127 23.96 15.86 -13.99
CA ARG A 127 24.26 16.96 -13.07
C ARG A 127 23.16 18.01 -12.97
N SER A 128 22.25 18.06 -13.94
CA SER A 128 21.16 19.03 -13.98
C SER A 128 19.83 18.49 -13.46
N THR A 129 19.63 17.16 -13.48
CA THR A 129 18.35 16.54 -13.08
C THR A 129 18.47 15.46 -12.01
N GLY A 130 19.65 14.85 -11.82
CA GLY A 130 19.82 13.72 -10.91
C GLY A 130 19.25 12.39 -11.45
N ASP A 131 18.79 12.35 -12.70
CA ASP A 131 18.41 11.09 -13.35
C ASP A 131 19.65 10.25 -13.65
N LEU A 132 19.54 8.92 -13.51
CA LEU A 132 20.55 7.96 -13.92
C LEU A 132 20.42 7.72 -15.44
N THR A 133 21.43 8.16 -16.19
CA THR A 133 21.43 8.30 -17.66
C THR A 133 22.14 7.16 -18.39
N SER A 134 23.03 6.43 -17.70
CA SER A 134 23.74 5.26 -18.22
C SER A 134 23.98 4.22 -17.11
N LEU A 135 23.88 2.93 -17.44
CA LEU A 135 23.99 1.79 -16.53
C LEU A 135 24.67 0.63 -17.28
N VAL A 136 26.00 0.72 -17.41
CA VAL A 136 26.81 -0.24 -18.15
C VAL A 136 27.32 -1.34 -17.23
N TYR A 137 26.92 -2.59 -17.48
CA TYR A 137 27.45 -3.77 -16.80
C TYR A 137 28.13 -4.70 -17.80
N ARG A 138 29.40 -5.06 -17.56
CA ARG A 138 30.23 -5.90 -18.46
C ARG A 138 30.26 -5.39 -19.90
N GLY A 139 30.32 -4.06 -20.07
CA GLY A 139 30.33 -3.40 -21.38
C GLY A 139 28.98 -3.31 -22.11
N VAL A 140 27.89 -3.84 -21.52
CA VAL A 140 26.53 -3.74 -22.08
C VAL A 140 25.78 -2.62 -21.37
N GLU A 141 25.23 -1.68 -22.13
CA GLU A 141 24.35 -0.62 -21.64
C GLU A 141 22.93 -1.15 -21.38
N TYR A 142 22.46 -1.04 -20.14
CA TYR A 142 21.10 -1.44 -19.75
C TYR A 142 20.12 -0.27 -19.70
N GLN A 143 20.60 0.97 -19.57
CA GLN A 143 19.78 2.12 -19.23
C GLN A 143 18.92 2.66 -20.38
N GLY A 144 17.65 2.90 -20.04
CA GLY A 144 16.73 3.80 -20.73
C GLY A 144 15.83 3.14 -21.76
N TYR A 145 14.65 3.71 -21.96
CA TYR A 145 13.76 3.40 -23.09
C TYR A 145 12.95 4.64 -23.47
N ASN A 146 12.51 4.75 -24.72
CA ASN A 146 11.73 5.90 -25.25
C ASN A 146 12.30 7.29 -24.88
N GLY A 147 13.64 7.42 -24.86
CA GLY A 147 14.32 8.67 -24.47
C GLY A 147 14.25 9.01 -22.98
N GLN A 148 13.74 8.13 -22.13
CA GLN A 148 13.59 8.35 -20.68
C GLN A 148 14.70 7.66 -19.87
N ASN A 149 15.17 8.35 -18.81
CA ASN A 149 16.23 7.91 -17.89
C ASN A 149 15.66 7.14 -16.68
N SER A 150 16.50 6.73 -15.73
CA SER A 150 16.06 6.08 -14.47
C SER A 150 16.04 7.10 -13.35
N GLN A 151 14.92 7.22 -12.65
CA GLN A 151 14.67 8.42 -11.84
C GLN A 151 13.57 8.21 -10.79
N VAL A 152 13.50 9.16 -9.86
CA VAL A 152 12.37 9.32 -8.95
C VAL A 152 11.15 9.80 -9.76
N GLU A 153 9.97 9.28 -9.43
CA GLU A 153 8.68 9.65 -10.02
C GLU A 153 8.57 9.50 -11.54
N SER A 154 8.46 10.62 -12.24
CA SER A 154 8.47 10.75 -13.70
C SER A 154 9.63 11.65 -14.14
N GLY A 155 10.61 11.87 -13.26
CA GLY A 155 11.70 12.85 -13.39
C GLY A 155 11.47 14.02 -12.46
N LEU A 156 12.49 14.41 -11.70
CA LEU A 156 12.42 15.59 -10.82
C LEU A 156 12.57 16.89 -11.62
N GLY A 157 13.18 16.84 -12.81
CA GLY A 157 13.57 18.04 -13.53
C GLY A 157 14.77 18.73 -12.85
N PRO A 158 14.94 20.04 -13.02
CA PRO A 158 16.09 20.78 -12.48
C PRO A 158 16.32 20.51 -10.98
N SER A 159 17.51 20.04 -10.65
CA SER A 159 17.90 19.60 -9.31
C SER A 159 19.34 20.00 -9.01
N ALA A 160 19.67 20.27 -7.74
CA ALA A 160 21.05 20.48 -7.32
C ALA A 160 21.72 19.12 -7.12
N VAL A 161 22.74 18.80 -7.93
CA VAL A 161 23.42 17.49 -7.90
C VAL A 161 24.90 17.66 -7.55
N SER A 162 25.34 16.97 -6.50
CA SER A 162 26.73 16.96 -6.03
C SER A 162 27.27 15.53 -5.93
N ILE A 163 28.59 15.40 -5.92
CA ILE A 163 29.29 14.11 -5.76
C ILE A 163 30.42 14.24 -4.75
N ALA A 164 30.63 13.20 -3.95
CA ALA A 164 31.74 13.06 -3.03
C ALA A 164 32.32 11.64 -3.07
N ARG A 165 33.62 11.50 -2.84
CA ARG A 165 34.27 10.22 -2.55
C ARG A 165 34.69 10.19 -1.08
N LEU A 166 34.26 9.14 -0.39
CA LEU A 166 34.44 8.91 1.04
C LEU A 166 35.03 7.50 1.19
N ASP A 167 36.36 7.41 1.32
CA ASP A 167 37.15 6.17 1.29
C ASP A 167 36.83 5.23 0.10
N ARG A 168 36.04 4.20 0.39
CA ARG A 168 35.60 3.12 -0.52
C ARG A 168 34.18 3.32 -1.05
N THR A 169 33.59 4.48 -0.79
CA THR A 169 32.25 4.87 -1.22
C THR A 169 32.30 6.12 -2.10
N ILE A 170 31.49 6.16 -3.14
CA ILE A 170 31.16 7.37 -3.89
C ILE A 170 29.68 7.64 -3.65
N LEU A 171 29.36 8.86 -3.23
CA LEU A 171 28.00 9.32 -2.97
C LEU A 171 27.65 10.43 -3.96
N ILE A 172 26.52 10.31 -4.64
CA ILE A 172 25.88 11.38 -5.39
C ILE A 172 24.61 11.78 -4.64
N SER A 173 24.49 13.08 -4.36
CA SER A 173 23.33 13.67 -3.69
C SER A 173 22.56 14.55 -4.68
N VAL A 174 21.26 14.31 -4.79
CA VAL A 174 20.30 15.07 -5.61
C VAL A 174 19.34 15.78 -4.68
N VAL A 175 19.19 17.09 -4.80
CA VAL A 175 18.22 17.88 -4.02
C VAL A 175 17.26 18.59 -4.98
N HIS A 176 15.96 18.32 -4.82
CA HIS A 176 14.88 18.92 -5.58
C HIS A 176 13.80 19.45 -4.63
N GLY A 177 13.79 20.76 -4.40
CA GLY A 177 12.95 21.37 -3.37
C GLY A 177 13.28 20.79 -1.99
N THR A 178 12.32 20.12 -1.37
CA THR A 178 12.45 19.42 -0.08
C THR A 178 12.69 17.92 -0.22
N LEU A 179 12.62 17.36 -1.44
CA LEU A 179 12.97 15.96 -1.71
C LEU A 179 14.48 15.84 -1.93
N ARG A 180 15.07 14.80 -1.34
CA ARG A 180 16.46 14.43 -1.57
C ARG A 180 16.54 12.98 -2.05
N HIS A 181 17.42 12.72 -3.00
CA HIS A 181 17.67 11.38 -3.52
C HIS A 181 19.17 11.11 -3.56
N TYR A 182 19.58 9.89 -3.24
CA TYR A 182 20.98 9.53 -3.07
C TYR A 182 21.32 8.28 -3.86
N TYR A 183 22.44 8.32 -4.58
CA TYR A 183 23.08 7.14 -5.18
C TYR A 183 24.42 6.92 -4.48
N ALA A 184 24.66 5.73 -3.93
CA ALA A 184 25.97 5.34 -3.44
C ALA A 184 26.52 4.12 -4.18
N ALA A 185 27.82 4.16 -4.49
CA ALA A 185 28.58 3.09 -5.10
C ALA A 185 29.73 2.69 -4.18
N ARG A 186 29.97 1.39 -4.02
CA ARG A 186 31.07 0.87 -3.20
C ARG A 186 32.12 0.16 -4.03
N GLN A 187 33.36 0.27 -3.58
CA GLN A 187 34.53 -0.28 -4.26
C GLN A 187 34.45 -1.81 -4.40
N GLY A 188 34.47 -2.29 -5.64
CA GLY A 188 34.45 -3.72 -5.97
C GLY A 188 33.06 -4.34 -6.03
N GLU A 189 31.99 -3.54 -5.92
CA GLU A 189 30.61 -4.02 -5.84
C GLU A 189 29.80 -3.61 -7.08
N ASN A 190 29.11 -4.57 -7.70
CA ASN A 190 28.24 -4.34 -8.86
C ASN A 190 26.83 -3.85 -8.44
N ASN A 191 26.79 -2.92 -7.47
CA ASN A 191 25.58 -2.42 -6.83
C ASN A 191 25.50 -0.90 -6.92
N VAL A 192 24.28 -0.36 -7.05
CA VAL A 192 23.95 1.03 -6.74
C VAL A 192 22.98 1.04 -5.56
N TYR A 193 23.41 1.58 -4.43
CA TYR A 193 22.59 1.75 -3.23
C TYR A 193 21.81 3.06 -3.34
N LEU A 194 20.51 3.01 -3.09
CA LEU A 194 19.59 4.12 -3.33
C LEU A 194 18.78 4.46 -2.08
N TRP A 195 18.60 5.75 -1.83
CA TRP A 195 17.66 6.27 -0.83
C TRP A 195 16.87 7.43 -1.40
N THR A 196 15.65 7.61 -0.90
CA THR A 196 14.85 8.81 -1.17
C THR A 196 14.33 9.36 0.15
N ASP A 197 14.72 10.59 0.50
CA ASP A 197 14.17 11.36 1.60
C ASP A 197 13.09 12.30 1.07
N LYS A 198 11.89 12.14 1.60
CA LYS A 198 10.74 12.98 1.27
C LYS A 198 10.18 13.61 2.53
N ALA A 199 10.55 14.85 2.77
CA ALA A 199 10.22 15.58 3.99
C ALA A 199 8.73 15.96 4.10
N ASP A 200 8.03 16.13 2.97
CA ASP A 200 6.65 16.65 2.92
C ASP A 200 5.86 16.11 1.71
N ASP A 201 4.66 16.65 1.46
CA ASP A 201 3.75 16.26 0.39
C ASP A 201 3.93 17.03 -0.94
N SER A 202 5.01 17.80 -1.10
CA SER A 202 5.30 18.60 -2.32
C SER A 202 5.41 17.76 -3.59
N ILE A 203 5.77 16.47 -3.45
CA ILE A 203 5.70 15.45 -4.50
C ILE A 203 4.55 14.47 -4.18
N THR A 204 3.65 14.21 -5.13
CA THR A 204 2.36 13.53 -4.85
C THR A 204 2.48 12.05 -4.47
N VAL A 205 3.42 11.32 -5.08
CA VAL A 205 3.69 9.91 -4.79
C VAL A 205 5.20 9.69 -4.63
N THR A 206 5.64 8.47 -4.32
CA THR A 206 7.08 8.20 -4.24
C THR A 206 7.40 6.81 -4.75
N ARG A 207 7.96 6.79 -5.95
CA ARG A 207 8.59 5.64 -6.58
C ARG A 207 9.97 5.98 -7.11
N TYR A 208 10.83 4.97 -7.21
CA TYR A 208 11.99 5.00 -8.11
C TYR A 208 11.76 4.00 -9.23
N ILE A 209 11.99 4.41 -10.48
CA ILE A 209 11.90 3.54 -11.66
C ILE A 209 13.27 3.37 -12.32
N VAL A 210 13.73 2.12 -12.42
CA VAL A 210 14.84 1.74 -13.30
C VAL A 210 14.27 1.39 -14.67
N ARG A 211 14.52 2.25 -15.66
CA ARG A 211 14.14 2.05 -17.06
C ARG A 211 15.23 1.26 -17.79
N VAL A 212 14.85 0.16 -18.41
CA VAL A 212 15.74 -0.81 -19.07
C VAL A 212 15.44 -0.90 -20.56
N ARG A 213 16.49 -0.98 -21.39
CA ARG A 213 16.37 -1.07 -22.86
C ARG A 213 15.57 -2.29 -23.33
N PRO A 214 14.81 -2.17 -24.43
CA PRO A 214 14.06 -3.27 -25.02
C PRO A 214 14.96 -4.44 -25.41
N GLY A 215 14.41 -5.66 -25.36
CA GLY A 215 15.08 -6.89 -25.82
C GLY A 215 16.20 -7.42 -24.93
N LEU A 216 16.68 -6.68 -23.92
CA LEU A 216 17.76 -7.15 -23.04
C LEU A 216 17.33 -8.32 -22.14
N PHE A 217 16.08 -8.34 -21.70
CA PHE A 217 15.49 -9.40 -20.89
C PHE A 217 14.11 -9.80 -21.45
N PRO A 218 14.02 -10.85 -22.29
CA PRO A 218 12.75 -11.42 -22.70
C PRO A 218 11.94 -11.87 -21.48
N ASN A 219 10.66 -11.50 -21.44
CA ASN A 219 9.76 -11.76 -20.33
C ASN A 219 8.38 -12.10 -20.88
N ASP A 220 7.76 -13.18 -20.40
CA ASP A 220 6.35 -13.52 -20.70
C ASP A 220 5.49 -13.67 -19.43
N ASN A 221 5.91 -13.07 -18.32
CA ASN A 221 5.11 -13.04 -17.10
C ASN A 221 3.82 -12.19 -17.29
N PRO A 222 2.83 -12.30 -16.39
CA PRO A 222 1.58 -11.54 -16.49
C PRO A 222 1.74 -10.01 -16.51
N ASP A 223 2.88 -9.51 -16.02
CA ASP A 223 3.31 -8.10 -16.08
C ASP A 223 3.99 -7.68 -17.40
N SER A 224 3.85 -8.49 -18.45
CA SER A 224 4.40 -8.20 -19.77
C SER A 224 3.36 -8.24 -20.90
N TRP A 225 3.42 -7.25 -21.78
CA TRP A 225 2.52 -7.09 -22.92
C TRP A 225 3.28 -6.69 -24.18
N ASP A 226 2.64 -6.86 -25.34
CA ASP A 226 3.10 -6.35 -26.61
C ASP A 226 2.18 -5.19 -27.04
N ALA A 227 2.68 -3.96 -27.10
CA ALA A 227 1.83 -2.81 -27.39
C ALA A 227 1.30 -2.81 -28.84
N THR A 228 1.91 -3.59 -29.75
CA THR A 228 1.52 -3.72 -31.16
C THR A 228 0.47 -4.82 -31.39
N ARG A 229 0.43 -5.84 -30.53
CA ARG A 229 -0.49 -7.00 -30.66
C ARG A 229 -1.57 -7.09 -29.58
N ASP A 230 -1.30 -6.59 -28.36
CA ASP A 230 -2.22 -6.74 -27.24
C ASP A 230 -3.16 -5.53 -27.14
N VAL A 231 -4.46 -5.80 -27.23
CA VAL A 231 -5.54 -4.81 -27.24
C VAL A 231 -5.70 -4.21 -25.85
N LEU A 232 -5.72 -2.87 -25.74
CA LEU A 232 -6.07 -2.17 -24.49
C LEU A 232 -7.55 -2.45 -24.15
N ILE A 233 -7.83 -2.99 -22.96
CA ILE A 233 -9.19 -3.34 -22.51
C ILE A 233 -9.67 -2.55 -21.29
N GLU A 234 -8.77 -2.01 -20.47
CA GLU A 234 -9.15 -1.11 -19.37
C GLU A 234 -8.07 -0.05 -19.11
N ALA A 235 -8.54 1.16 -18.77
CA ALA A 235 -7.72 2.33 -18.43
C ALA A 235 -6.63 2.62 -19.49
N GLN A 236 -5.36 2.51 -19.12
CA GLN A 236 -4.20 2.69 -20.01
C GLN A 236 -3.16 1.56 -19.87
N ASP A 237 -3.43 0.58 -19.01
CA ASP A 237 -2.43 -0.36 -18.48
C ASP A 237 -2.95 -1.80 -18.30
N VAL A 238 -4.21 -2.10 -18.69
CA VAL A 238 -4.71 -3.49 -18.78
C VAL A 238 -4.95 -3.85 -20.24
N ARG A 239 -4.26 -4.89 -20.71
CA ARG A 239 -4.29 -5.36 -22.10
C ARG A 239 -4.70 -6.82 -22.21
N ARG A 240 -5.23 -7.20 -23.37
CA ARG A 240 -5.61 -8.57 -23.72
C ARG A 240 -4.86 -9.02 -24.97
N ARG A 241 -4.21 -10.16 -24.87
CA ARG A 241 -3.49 -10.85 -25.94
C ARG A 241 -4.46 -11.48 -26.95
N PRO A 242 -4.00 -11.82 -28.16
CA PRO A 242 -4.81 -12.56 -29.14
C PRO A 242 -5.33 -13.93 -28.65
N ASP A 243 -4.64 -14.57 -27.70
CA ASP A 243 -5.06 -15.83 -27.06
C ASP A 243 -6.14 -15.66 -25.97
N GLY A 244 -6.54 -14.42 -25.66
CA GLY A 244 -7.51 -14.09 -24.63
C GLY A 244 -6.93 -13.93 -23.22
N THR A 245 -5.64 -14.21 -23.00
CA THR A 245 -4.97 -13.90 -21.74
C THR A 245 -4.78 -12.40 -21.57
N THR A 246 -4.78 -11.95 -20.32
CA THR A 246 -4.71 -10.53 -19.96
C THR A 246 -3.42 -10.21 -19.20
N ARG A 247 -2.92 -8.99 -19.42
CA ARG A 247 -1.59 -8.54 -19.03
C ARG A 247 -1.64 -7.12 -18.47
N SER A 248 -0.87 -6.85 -17.42
CA SER A 248 -0.78 -5.52 -16.81
C SER A 248 0.43 -5.43 -15.87
N LYS A 249 1.08 -4.27 -15.81
CA LYS A 249 2.09 -3.93 -14.79
C LYS A 249 1.64 -4.19 -13.32
N HIS A 250 0.33 -4.29 -13.09
CA HIS A 250 -0.28 -4.60 -11.79
C HIS A 250 -0.24 -6.09 -11.42
N TYR A 251 0.05 -6.98 -12.38
CA TYR A 251 -0.05 -8.44 -12.23
C TYR A 251 1.25 -9.07 -11.72
N SER A 252 1.81 -8.48 -10.65
CA SER A 252 2.99 -8.99 -9.96
C SER A 252 2.71 -10.22 -9.10
N ASN A 253 1.48 -10.36 -8.58
CA ASN A 253 1.06 -11.39 -7.61
C ASN A 253 2.05 -11.56 -6.44
N GLN A 254 2.45 -10.46 -5.81
CA GLN A 254 3.35 -10.45 -4.66
C GLN A 254 2.93 -9.39 -3.65
N ARG A 255 2.92 -9.76 -2.36
CA ARG A 255 2.84 -8.82 -1.24
C ARG A 255 4.23 -8.39 -0.83
N VAL A 256 4.39 -7.20 -0.25
CA VAL A 256 5.70 -6.71 0.22
C VAL A 256 6.38 -7.68 1.22
N VAL A 257 5.59 -8.41 2.03
CA VAL A 257 6.12 -9.46 2.92
C VAL A 257 6.73 -10.68 2.19
N ASP A 258 6.26 -11.01 0.98
CA ASP A 258 6.61 -12.25 0.28
C ASP A 258 7.88 -12.16 -0.57
N TYR A 259 8.24 -10.97 -1.08
CA TYR A 259 9.45 -10.78 -1.90
C TYR A 259 10.61 -10.09 -1.16
N ARG A 260 11.82 -10.31 -1.68
CA ARG A 260 13.07 -9.64 -1.23
C ARG A 260 13.74 -8.83 -2.33
N TYR A 261 13.50 -9.19 -3.58
CA TYR A 261 13.97 -8.53 -4.78
C TYR A 261 13.04 -8.83 -5.94
N VAL A 262 13.07 -8.00 -6.98
CA VAL A 262 12.38 -8.19 -8.26
C VAL A 262 13.32 -7.81 -9.39
N GLY A 263 13.26 -8.50 -10.52
CA GLY A 263 14.21 -8.30 -11.60
C GLY A 263 14.06 -9.28 -12.73
N TRP A 264 15.09 -9.35 -13.56
CA TRP A 264 15.22 -10.32 -14.65
C TRP A 264 16.61 -10.95 -14.67
N SER A 265 16.71 -12.14 -15.23
CA SER A 265 17.97 -12.86 -15.41
C SER A 265 18.00 -13.62 -16.73
N LYS A 266 19.21 -13.80 -17.26
CA LYS A 266 19.59 -14.70 -18.34
C LYS A 266 21.01 -15.21 -18.07
N PRO A 267 21.53 -16.22 -18.79
CA PRO A 267 22.90 -16.69 -18.60
C PRO A 267 23.92 -15.55 -18.67
N GLY A 268 24.73 -15.40 -17.63
CA GLY A 268 25.80 -14.39 -17.54
C GLY A 268 25.39 -13.02 -16.98
N VAL A 269 24.09 -12.72 -16.81
CA VAL A 269 23.61 -11.47 -16.19
C VAL A 269 22.22 -11.57 -15.54
N GLY A 270 22.11 -11.07 -14.31
CA GLY A 270 20.84 -10.73 -13.68
C GLY A 270 20.83 -9.29 -13.19
N LEU A 271 19.72 -8.58 -13.40
CA LEU A 271 19.48 -7.20 -12.97
C LEU A 271 18.30 -7.17 -11.99
N TRP A 272 18.56 -6.74 -10.76
CA TRP A 272 17.64 -6.86 -9.65
C TRP A 272 17.45 -5.53 -8.90
N MET A 273 16.20 -5.17 -8.61
CA MET A 273 15.85 -4.25 -7.54
C MET A 273 15.68 -5.05 -6.25
N VAL A 274 16.61 -4.94 -5.32
CA VAL A 274 16.48 -5.46 -3.95
C VAL A 274 15.73 -4.44 -3.14
N ARG A 275 14.57 -4.82 -2.60
CA ARG A 275 13.70 -3.86 -1.92
C ARG A 275 14.29 -3.38 -0.60
N SER A 276 13.87 -2.19 -0.21
CA SER A 276 14.14 -1.61 1.09
C SER A 276 13.39 -2.32 2.23
N ASN A 277 13.55 -1.81 3.45
CA ASN A 277 12.77 -2.28 4.59
C ASN A 277 11.30 -1.79 4.57
N HIS A 278 10.93 -0.92 3.62
CA HIS A 278 9.61 -0.29 3.50
C HIS A 278 9.15 0.50 4.76
N GLU A 279 10.07 1.03 5.57
CA GLU A 279 9.71 1.70 6.83
C GLU A 279 8.86 2.96 6.64
N LYS A 280 9.16 3.78 5.64
CA LYS A 280 8.37 4.95 5.21
C LYS A 280 7.33 4.63 4.14
N ALA A 281 7.10 3.35 3.83
CA ALA A 281 6.02 2.97 2.94
C ALA A 281 4.67 2.92 3.68
N SER A 282 3.58 2.76 2.93
CA SER A 282 2.21 2.73 3.47
C SER A 282 1.43 1.54 2.93
N GLY A 283 0.61 0.94 3.80
CA GLY A 283 -0.31 -0.16 3.49
C GLY A 283 0.02 -1.47 4.22
N GLY A 284 1.04 -1.49 5.07
CA GLY A 284 1.45 -2.65 5.85
C GLY A 284 2.08 -3.80 5.05
N PRO A 285 2.27 -4.98 5.69
CA PRO A 285 3.00 -6.11 5.10
C PRO A 285 2.34 -6.72 3.85
N PHE A 286 1.02 -6.54 3.71
CA PHE A 286 0.21 -7.20 2.67
C PHE A 286 -0.11 -6.29 1.48
N TYR A 287 0.38 -5.04 1.50
CA TYR A 287 0.28 -4.15 0.36
C TYR A 287 0.89 -4.82 -0.89
N ARG A 288 0.29 -4.55 -2.05
CA ARG A 288 0.71 -5.04 -3.36
C ARG A 288 0.76 -3.83 -4.28
N SER A 289 1.78 -3.73 -5.11
CA SER A 289 1.96 -2.59 -6.02
C SER A 289 2.76 -2.98 -7.25
N LEU A 290 3.08 -1.98 -8.08
CA LEU A 290 3.98 -2.12 -9.21
C LEU A 290 5.36 -2.60 -8.73
N MET A 291 5.91 -3.61 -9.40
CA MET A 291 7.25 -4.15 -9.07
C MET A 291 8.12 -4.24 -10.30
N ARG A 292 7.56 -4.67 -11.41
CA ARG A 292 8.18 -4.58 -12.74
C ARG A 292 7.14 -4.50 -13.84
N HIS A 293 7.57 -4.12 -15.04
CA HIS A 293 6.82 -4.29 -16.27
C HIS A 293 7.78 -4.54 -17.43
N SER A 294 7.32 -5.18 -18.51
CA SER A 294 8.10 -5.35 -19.74
C SER A 294 7.21 -5.28 -20.97
N TYR A 295 7.67 -4.60 -22.01
CA TYR A 295 6.97 -4.52 -23.28
C TYR A 295 7.94 -4.32 -24.45
N ASP A 296 7.40 -4.31 -25.66
CA ASP A 296 8.12 -4.19 -26.94
C ASP A 296 9.10 -2.99 -26.99
N ASN A 297 8.78 -1.87 -26.34
CA ASN A 297 9.63 -0.68 -26.37
C ASN A 297 10.57 -0.54 -25.15
N GLY A 298 10.46 -1.38 -24.12
CA GLY A 298 11.32 -1.30 -22.95
C GLY A 298 10.80 -2.08 -21.74
N ALA A 299 11.51 -1.99 -20.62
CA ALA A 299 11.08 -2.58 -19.36
C ALA A 299 11.38 -1.64 -18.19
N GLY A 300 10.68 -1.82 -17.07
CA GLY A 300 10.92 -1.03 -15.86
C GLY A 300 10.88 -1.86 -14.59
N LEU A 301 11.84 -1.66 -13.68
CA LEU A 301 11.76 -2.13 -12.29
C LEU A 301 11.34 -0.96 -11.39
N TYR A 302 10.54 -1.26 -10.38
CA TYR A 302 10.02 -0.26 -9.45
C TYR A 302 10.45 -0.60 -8.01
N GLU A 303 10.84 0.43 -7.27
CA GLU A 303 10.66 0.47 -5.82
C GLU A 303 9.51 1.46 -5.56
N ILE A 304 8.40 0.97 -4.98
CA ILE A 304 7.24 1.80 -4.62
C ILE A 304 7.25 2.04 -3.11
N LEU A 305 7.39 3.31 -2.73
CA LEU A 305 7.39 3.75 -1.34
C LEU A 305 5.98 4.23 -0.96
N TYR A 306 5.40 5.12 -1.75
CA TYR A 306 3.99 5.49 -1.62
C TYR A 306 3.31 5.55 -2.98
N TYR A 307 2.10 4.97 -3.05
CA TYR A 307 1.22 5.06 -4.20
C TYR A 307 -0.24 5.02 -3.72
N GLY A 308 -1.12 5.75 -4.41
CA GLY A 308 -2.52 5.91 -3.99
C GLY A 308 -3.45 4.73 -4.33
N GLU A 309 -2.95 3.74 -5.07
CA GLU A 309 -3.75 2.60 -5.52
C GLU A 309 -4.04 1.64 -4.36
N ASN A 310 -5.33 1.47 -4.04
CA ASN A 310 -5.83 0.65 -2.93
C ASN A 310 -5.05 0.88 -1.61
N GLN A 311 -4.72 2.13 -1.32
CA GLN A 311 -3.98 2.50 -0.13
C GLN A 311 -4.87 2.45 1.12
N THR A 312 -4.34 1.98 2.24
CA THR A 312 -5.08 1.80 3.51
C THR A 312 -4.56 2.68 4.64
N GLU A 313 -3.35 3.23 4.51
CA GLU A 313 -2.69 4.10 5.50
C GLU A 313 -2.33 5.47 4.90
N PRO A 314 -2.23 6.54 5.71
CA PRO A 314 -1.57 7.77 5.27
C PRO A 314 -0.16 7.53 4.74
N MET A 315 0.30 8.44 3.89
CA MET A 315 1.70 8.54 3.49
C MET A 315 2.59 8.83 4.73
N ARG A 316 3.75 8.17 4.79
CA ARG A 316 4.81 8.45 5.77
C ARG A 316 5.94 9.26 5.12
N PHE A 317 6.68 10.02 5.92
CA PHE A 317 7.70 10.97 5.44
C PHE A 317 9.09 10.67 6.04
N GLY A 318 10.13 11.19 5.39
CA GLY A 318 11.55 11.04 5.75
C GLY A 318 12.33 10.12 4.81
N LEU A 319 13.57 9.79 5.20
CA LEU A 319 14.49 8.94 4.45
C LEU A 319 14.00 7.50 4.37
N GLN A 320 13.93 6.97 3.15
CA GLN A 320 13.59 5.59 2.86
C GLN A 320 14.70 4.90 2.07
N GLY A 321 15.17 3.76 2.58
CA GLY A 321 16.21 2.95 1.95
C GLY A 321 17.09 2.22 2.99
N PRO A 322 18.21 1.61 2.56
CA PRO A 322 18.57 1.43 1.15
C PRO A 322 17.59 0.50 0.43
N TYR A 323 17.27 0.82 -0.82
CA TYR A 323 16.96 -0.18 -1.84
C TYR A 323 18.17 -0.29 -2.76
N VAL A 324 18.39 -1.44 -3.41
CA VAL A 324 19.66 -1.71 -4.12
C VAL A 324 19.41 -2.18 -5.53
N LEU A 325 19.98 -1.47 -6.50
CA LEU A 325 20.07 -1.96 -7.88
C LEU A 325 21.32 -2.84 -8.00
N ALA A 326 21.13 -4.15 -8.09
CA ALA A 326 22.20 -5.14 -8.06
C ALA A 326 22.35 -5.85 -9.41
N PHE A 327 23.56 -5.86 -9.95
CA PHE A 327 23.95 -6.74 -11.05
C PHE A 327 24.63 -8.01 -10.53
N THR A 328 24.31 -9.12 -11.18
CA THR A 328 24.78 -10.47 -10.88
C THR A 328 25.20 -11.17 -12.17
N ASP A 329 25.82 -12.34 -12.06
CA ASP A 329 26.19 -13.22 -13.18
C ASP A 329 25.03 -14.06 -13.75
N GLY A 330 23.79 -13.76 -13.34
CA GLY A 330 22.58 -14.53 -13.65
C GLY A 330 21.95 -15.17 -12.41
N GLY A 331 22.69 -15.29 -11.31
CA GLY A 331 22.15 -15.69 -10.01
C GLY A 331 21.15 -14.68 -9.42
N ALA A 332 20.50 -15.08 -8.32
CA ALA A 332 19.81 -14.15 -7.44
C ALA A 332 20.80 -13.22 -6.72
N PRO A 333 20.40 -12.01 -6.27
CA PRO A 333 21.27 -11.15 -5.48
C PRO A 333 21.58 -11.80 -4.11
N SER A 334 22.78 -11.52 -3.57
CA SER A 334 23.22 -12.06 -2.27
C SER A 334 22.17 -11.81 -1.18
N SER A 335 21.98 -12.78 -0.28
CA SER A 335 21.09 -12.59 0.87
C SER A 335 21.59 -11.51 1.84
N GLU A 336 22.85 -11.11 1.73
CA GLU A 336 23.43 -9.97 2.46
C GLU A 336 22.91 -8.62 1.96
N LEU A 337 22.28 -8.54 0.77
CA LEU A 337 21.65 -7.30 0.29
C LEU A 337 20.20 -7.13 0.79
N TRP A 338 19.60 -8.15 1.41
CA TRP A 338 18.22 -8.07 1.88
C TRP A 338 18.10 -7.08 3.04
N HIS A 339 17.04 -6.26 3.05
CA HIS A 339 16.78 -5.23 4.07
C HIS A 339 16.89 -5.65 5.55
N ASP A 340 16.68 -6.93 5.87
CA ASP A 340 16.77 -7.48 7.23
C ASP A 340 18.18 -8.00 7.60
N ARG A 341 19.13 -7.95 6.65
CA ARG A 341 20.49 -8.50 6.77
C ARG A 341 21.59 -7.53 6.35
N ILE A 342 21.29 -6.60 5.45
CA ILE A 342 22.23 -5.62 4.90
C ILE A 342 23.03 -4.89 5.96
N ASP A 343 24.34 -4.83 5.74
CA ASP A 343 25.25 -3.98 6.51
C ASP A 343 25.18 -2.56 5.98
N THR A 344 24.71 -1.66 6.83
CA THR A 344 24.63 -0.21 6.57
C THR A 344 25.53 0.59 7.52
N SER A 345 26.44 -0.03 8.27
CA SER A 345 27.36 0.68 9.18
C SER A 345 28.26 1.69 8.46
N TRP A 346 28.56 1.45 7.18
CA TRP A 346 29.30 2.37 6.31
C TRP A 346 28.50 3.62 5.90
N VAL A 347 27.19 3.67 6.18
CA VAL A 347 26.30 4.80 5.86
C VAL A 347 26.37 5.89 6.94
N ASP A 348 26.70 5.53 8.19
CA ASP A 348 26.72 6.44 9.35
C ASP A 348 27.64 7.67 9.14
N GLY A 349 28.72 7.51 8.36
CA GLY A 349 29.66 8.59 8.03
C GLY A 349 29.34 9.38 6.75
N LEU A 350 28.26 9.07 6.04
CA LEU A 350 27.94 9.71 4.74
C LEU A 350 27.16 11.02 4.85
N GLY A 351 26.56 11.30 6.00
CA GLY A 351 25.77 12.53 6.22
C GLY A 351 24.48 12.58 5.40
N LEU A 352 23.81 11.43 5.19
CA LEU A 352 22.49 11.42 4.55
C LEU A 352 21.45 12.03 5.49
N ASP A 353 20.68 13.00 5.01
CA ASP A 353 19.63 13.64 5.81
C ASP A 353 18.53 12.61 6.16
N GLY A 354 18.12 12.60 7.43
CA GLY A 354 17.16 11.61 7.96
C GLY A 354 17.72 10.21 8.21
N TRP A 355 19.03 9.98 8.05
CA TRP A 355 19.63 8.68 8.39
C TRP A 355 19.64 8.41 9.89
N VAL A 356 19.34 7.17 10.25
CA VAL A 356 19.43 6.64 11.61
C VAL A 356 20.19 5.32 11.52
N GLY A 357 21.36 5.26 12.15
CA GLY A 357 22.24 4.09 12.13
C GLY A 357 21.73 2.92 12.96
N ASP A 358 22.33 1.75 12.80
CA ASP A 358 21.93 0.52 13.50
C ASP A 358 22.02 0.64 15.03
N GLY A 359 22.94 1.48 15.55
CA GLY A 359 23.09 1.74 16.99
C GLY A 359 21.95 2.56 17.60
N ASP A 360 21.34 3.44 16.82
CA ASP A 360 20.21 4.29 17.25
C ASP A 360 18.84 3.65 16.96
N ARG A 361 18.83 2.48 16.33
CA ARG A 361 17.62 1.68 16.09
C ARG A 361 17.41 0.65 17.20
N GLY A 362 16.16 0.26 17.39
CA GLY A 362 15.76 -0.79 18.33
C GLY A 362 15.20 -2.03 17.64
N ALA A 363 14.64 -2.92 18.45
CA ALA A 363 13.98 -4.14 18.01
C ALA A 363 12.81 -4.52 18.94
N VAL A 364 11.86 -5.30 18.44
CA VAL A 364 10.81 -5.93 19.26
C VAL A 364 10.86 -7.44 19.05
N ALA A 365 10.94 -8.20 20.14
CA ALA A 365 10.99 -9.67 20.12
C ALA A 365 9.86 -10.28 20.95
N GLY A 366 8.99 -11.06 20.33
CA GLY A 366 7.90 -11.76 21.00
C GLY A 366 8.24 -13.23 21.29
N VAL A 367 7.99 -13.69 22.51
CA VAL A 367 8.28 -15.08 22.91
C VAL A 367 7.31 -16.12 22.33
N GLY A 368 6.17 -15.70 21.77
CA GLY A 368 5.20 -16.59 21.13
C GLY A 368 3.83 -15.95 20.90
N ILE A 369 2.99 -16.65 20.13
CA ILE A 369 1.56 -16.40 19.97
C ILE A 369 0.83 -17.72 20.26
N SER A 370 0.00 -17.73 21.30
CA SER A 370 -0.83 -18.88 21.68
C SER A 370 -2.28 -18.67 21.23
N GLY A 371 -3.07 -19.75 21.18
CA GLY A 371 -4.42 -19.73 20.60
C GLY A 371 -4.45 -19.66 19.06
N ARG A 372 -3.31 -19.87 18.39
CA ARG A 372 -3.22 -19.90 16.92
C ARG A 372 -3.89 -21.14 16.32
N ASN A 373 -4.44 -20.97 15.12
CA ASN A 373 -4.74 -22.06 14.20
C ASN A 373 -3.45 -22.51 13.49
N PRO A 374 -2.96 -23.75 13.70
CA PRO A 374 -1.68 -24.20 13.12
C PRO A 374 -1.72 -24.37 11.59
N ALA A 375 -2.90 -24.36 10.97
CA ALA A 375 -3.05 -24.39 9.52
C ALA A 375 -2.90 -23.01 8.84
N LEU A 376 -2.54 -21.97 9.61
CA LEU A 376 -2.42 -20.58 9.15
C LEU A 376 -1.06 -19.97 9.50
N ALA A 377 -0.53 -19.19 8.56
CA ALA A 377 0.61 -18.32 8.80
C ALA A 377 0.18 -17.12 9.65
N TYR A 378 1.10 -16.59 10.46
CA TYR A 378 0.88 -15.38 11.25
C TYR A 378 2.00 -14.38 11.01
N THR A 379 1.63 -13.11 10.94
CA THR A 379 2.55 -11.98 10.81
C THR A 379 2.24 -10.99 11.93
N VAL A 380 3.27 -10.39 12.52
CA VAL A 380 3.10 -9.28 13.47
C VAL A 380 3.58 -8.01 12.78
N GLY A 381 2.65 -7.11 12.47
CA GLY A 381 2.97 -5.76 12.00
C GLY A 381 3.17 -4.80 13.16
N PHE A 382 3.95 -3.75 12.94
CA PHE A 382 4.18 -2.63 13.85
C PHE A 382 4.02 -1.34 13.04
N ALA A 383 3.22 -0.40 13.50
CA ALA A 383 2.96 0.83 12.78
C ALA A 383 2.72 2.02 13.72
N ASN A 384 3.18 3.19 13.30
CA ASN A 384 2.75 4.50 13.76
C ASN A 384 2.71 5.45 12.54
N ASP A 385 2.57 6.75 12.78
CA ASP A 385 2.51 7.76 11.71
C ASP A 385 3.87 7.97 11.02
N ASP A 386 4.98 7.63 11.68
CA ASP A 386 6.35 7.84 11.17
C ASP A 386 6.92 6.62 10.42
N ALA A 387 6.57 5.40 10.83
CA ALA A 387 7.13 4.17 10.27
C ALA A 387 6.22 2.93 10.39
N GLN A 388 6.48 1.93 9.53
CA GLN A 388 5.91 0.59 9.59
C GLN A 388 7.00 -0.51 9.54
N TYR A 389 6.75 -1.64 10.19
CA TYR A 389 7.60 -2.84 10.18
C TYR A 389 6.75 -4.10 10.30
N TRP A 390 7.33 -5.27 10.06
CA TRP A 390 6.69 -6.54 10.37
C TRP A 390 7.70 -7.66 10.63
N ALA A 391 7.22 -8.72 11.26
CA ALA A 391 7.93 -9.98 11.40
C ALA A 391 6.98 -11.16 11.17
N THR A 392 7.39 -12.13 10.36
CA THR A 392 6.72 -13.43 10.25
C THR A 392 6.89 -14.18 11.56
N ALA A 393 5.80 -14.72 12.11
CA ALA A 393 5.85 -15.54 13.32
C ALA A 393 6.20 -17.00 12.98
N GLU A 394 7.12 -17.61 13.73
CA GLU A 394 7.57 -18.98 13.46
C GLU A 394 6.42 -19.99 13.62
N PRO A 395 6.28 -21.00 12.74
CA PRO A 395 5.14 -21.92 12.78
C PRO A 395 4.93 -22.63 14.13
N GLY A 396 6.02 -23.00 14.82
CA GLY A 396 6.02 -23.78 16.06
C GLY A 396 5.24 -23.13 17.21
N ARG A 397 5.80 -22.07 17.84
CA ARG A 397 5.16 -21.33 18.96
C ARG A 397 4.75 -19.90 18.61
N GLY A 398 4.94 -19.44 17.37
CA GLY A 398 4.59 -18.08 16.95
C GLY A 398 5.50 -16.99 17.52
N ALA A 399 6.75 -17.30 17.86
CA ALA A 399 7.72 -16.27 18.22
C ALA A 399 8.18 -15.49 16.97
N TYR A 400 8.61 -14.25 17.18
CA TYR A 400 8.95 -13.32 16.10
C TYR A 400 9.98 -12.30 16.60
N ILE A 401 10.69 -11.67 15.66
CA ILE A 401 11.52 -10.50 15.95
C ILE A 401 11.49 -9.51 14.78
N ALA A 402 11.10 -8.27 15.07
CA ALA A 402 11.30 -7.13 14.18
C ALA A 402 12.58 -6.40 14.63
N ARG A 403 13.49 -6.14 13.70
CA ARG A 403 14.81 -5.54 13.96
C ARG A 403 14.92 -4.19 13.24
N ARG A 404 15.91 -3.37 13.64
CA ARG A 404 16.26 -2.10 13.00
C ARG A 404 15.09 -1.11 12.94
N MET A 405 14.20 -1.16 13.93
CA MET A 405 13.07 -0.26 14.04
C MET A 405 13.53 1.11 14.52
N LEU A 406 13.02 2.19 13.93
CA LEU A 406 13.20 3.54 14.48
C LEU A 406 12.64 3.59 15.91
N PRO A 407 13.28 4.29 16.87
CA PRO A 407 12.71 4.49 18.21
C PRO A 407 11.34 5.18 18.15
N GLY A 408 10.46 4.85 19.10
CA GLY A 408 9.12 5.42 19.17
C GLY A 408 8.08 4.45 19.73
N ASP A 409 6.86 4.94 19.89
CA ASP A 409 5.70 4.12 20.26
C ASP A 409 5.02 3.57 19.00
N TYR A 410 4.76 2.27 18.98
CA TYR A 410 4.12 1.57 17.87
C TYR A 410 2.85 0.86 18.34
N THR A 411 1.82 0.89 17.50
CA THR A 411 0.76 -0.12 17.55
C THR A 411 1.30 -1.39 16.91
N TRP A 412 1.22 -2.52 17.61
CA TRP A 412 1.44 -3.83 17.00
C TRP A 412 0.12 -4.51 16.68
N THR A 413 0.09 -5.27 15.58
CA THR A 413 -1.07 -6.02 15.10
C THR A 413 -0.64 -7.45 14.75
N VAL A 414 -1.27 -8.44 15.39
CA VAL A 414 -1.17 -9.85 14.99
C VAL A 414 -2.19 -10.12 13.90
N TYR A 415 -1.70 -10.60 12.76
CA TYR A 415 -2.50 -11.02 11.62
C TYR A 415 -2.50 -12.55 11.51
N GLN A 416 -3.68 -13.11 11.28
CA GLN A 416 -3.93 -14.51 10.93
C GLN A 416 -4.19 -14.57 9.41
N GLY A 417 -3.23 -15.10 8.64
CA GLY A 417 -3.18 -14.79 7.21
C GLY A 417 -2.97 -13.29 7.01
N GLU A 418 -3.95 -12.62 6.40
CA GLU A 418 -4.05 -11.16 6.27
C GLU A 418 -5.06 -10.54 7.25
N LEU A 419 -5.87 -11.34 8.00
CA LEU A 419 -6.87 -10.82 8.96
C LEU A 419 -6.24 -10.34 10.26
N ALA A 420 -6.42 -9.06 10.60
CA ALA A 420 -6.05 -8.53 11.91
C ALA A 420 -6.92 -9.16 13.01
N VAL A 421 -6.32 -9.97 13.88
CA VAL A 421 -7.03 -10.67 14.98
C VAL A 421 -6.78 -10.04 16.34
N ARG A 422 -5.64 -9.33 16.53
CA ARG A 422 -5.35 -8.69 17.82
C ARG A 422 -4.39 -7.53 17.70
N THR A 423 -4.60 -6.48 18.50
CA THR A 423 -3.71 -5.31 18.57
C THR A 423 -3.23 -5.02 20.00
N GLY A 424 -2.20 -4.20 20.11
CA GLY A 424 -1.71 -3.60 21.34
C GLY A 424 -0.62 -2.56 21.04
N SER A 425 0.10 -2.10 22.08
CA SER A 425 1.19 -1.12 21.92
C SER A 425 2.53 -1.65 22.41
N VAL A 426 3.62 -1.05 21.92
CA VAL A 426 4.99 -1.30 22.36
C VAL A 426 5.87 -0.06 22.11
N THR A 427 6.75 0.26 23.06
CA THR A 427 7.78 1.30 22.91
C THR A 427 9.09 0.67 22.44
N VAL A 428 9.73 1.26 21.44
CA VAL A 428 11.05 0.89 20.92
C VAL A 428 12.06 1.94 21.36
N GLY A 429 13.14 1.52 22.04
CA GLY A 429 14.26 2.37 22.41
C GLY A 429 15.52 2.09 21.60
N PRO A 430 16.39 3.10 21.37
CA PRO A 430 17.64 2.94 20.62
C PRO A 430 18.56 1.90 21.26
N GLY A 431 19.30 1.15 20.43
CA GLY A 431 20.29 0.15 20.86
C GLY A 431 19.72 -1.03 21.68
N SER A 432 18.39 -1.19 21.73
CA SER A 432 17.72 -2.09 22.67
C SER A 432 16.69 -3.02 21.99
N THR A 433 16.43 -4.17 22.59
CA THR A 433 15.33 -5.07 22.17
C THR A 433 14.25 -5.08 23.24
N THR A 434 13.07 -4.55 22.91
CA THR A 434 11.88 -4.64 23.76
C THR A 434 11.29 -6.04 23.65
N ALA A 435 11.24 -6.77 24.77
CA ALA A 435 10.67 -8.10 24.83
C ALA A 435 9.16 -8.05 25.07
N LEU A 436 8.37 -8.77 24.26
CA LEU A 436 6.95 -9.00 24.47
C LEU A 436 6.71 -10.43 24.98
N HIS A 437 5.89 -10.54 26.03
CA HIS A 437 5.38 -11.82 26.52
C HIS A 437 4.46 -12.51 25.48
N THR A 438 4.11 -13.77 25.71
CA THR A 438 3.25 -14.54 24.80
C THR A 438 1.92 -13.80 24.56
N ILE A 439 1.62 -13.49 23.30
CA ILE A 439 0.32 -12.92 22.94
C ILE A 439 -0.68 -14.08 22.87
N GLY A 440 -1.64 -14.09 23.81
CA GLY A 440 -2.69 -15.11 23.86
C GLY A 440 -3.93 -14.69 23.07
N LEU A 441 -4.12 -15.29 21.90
CA LEU A 441 -5.38 -15.18 21.14
C LEU A 441 -6.49 -15.96 21.86
N THR A 442 -7.69 -15.40 21.83
CA THR A 442 -8.91 -15.96 22.40
C THR A 442 -9.91 -16.30 21.29
N PRO A 443 -10.94 -17.12 21.54
CA PRO A 443 -12.00 -17.38 20.55
C PRO A 443 -12.80 -16.15 20.11
N ALA A 444 -12.64 -15.00 20.79
CA ALA A 444 -13.23 -13.73 20.39
C ALA A 444 -12.33 -12.92 19.44
N ASP A 445 -11.03 -13.21 19.39
CA ASP A 445 -10.05 -12.55 18.52
C ASP A 445 -10.10 -13.11 17.08
N ASP A 446 -10.47 -14.39 16.91
CA ASP A 446 -10.61 -15.06 15.60
C ASP A 446 -12.08 -15.48 15.31
N PRO A 447 -12.80 -14.82 14.36
CA PRO A 447 -14.16 -15.21 13.97
C PRO A 447 -14.25 -16.58 13.28
N GLY A 448 -13.11 -17.21 12.93
CA GLY A 448 -13.00 -18.62 12.58
C GLY A 448 -13.34 -19.56 13.74
N GLN A 449 -13.07 -19.18 14.99
CA GLN A 449 -13.38 -19.97 16.19
C GLN A 449 -14.84 -19.85 16.66
N ALA A 450 -15.58 -18.86 16.15
CA ALA A 450 -17.00 -18.72 16.47
C ALA A 450 -17.80 -19.93 15.93
N PRO A 451 -18.65 -20.58 16.76
CA PRO A 451 -19.56 -21.62 16.29
C PRO A 451 -20.49 -21.09 15.20
N ALA A 452 -20.64 -21.84 14.11
CA ALA A 452 -21.48 -21.49 12.98
C ALA A 452 -22.31 -22.69 12.55
N ILE A 453 -23.55 -22.45 12.09
CA ILE A 453 -24.39 -23.50 11.48
C ILE A 453 -23.74 -23.98 10.18
N TRP A 454 -23.22 -23.02 9.42
CA TRP A 454 -22.41 -23.24 8.22
C TRP A 454 -21.44 -22.06 8.05
N ARG A 455 -20.40 -22.27 7.24
CA ARG A 455 -19.44 -21.25 6.83
C ARG A 455 -19.08 -21.52 5.37
N ILE A 456 -18.87 -20.46 4.59
CA ILE A 456 -18.31 -20.53 3.24
C ILE A 456 -16.96 -19.82 3.30
N GLY A 457 -15.88 -20.49 2.92
CA GLY A 457 -14.51 -20.00 3.01
C GLY A 457 -14.00 -19.91 4.47
N ARG A 458 -12.90 -19.14 4.64
CA ARG A 458 -12.15 -19.06 5.90
C ARG A 458 -11.92 -17.61 6.33
N TRP A 459 -11.89 -17.38 7.65
CA TRP A 459 -11.50 -16.09 8.22
C TRP A 459 -9.98 -15.96 8.28
N ASP A 460 -9.38 -15.57 7.15
CA ASP A 460 -7.95 -15.28 7.03
C ASP A 460 -7.65 -13.95 6.31
N GLY A 461 -8.68 -13.15 6.00
CA GLY A 461 -8.51 -11.81 5.41
C GLY A 461 -8.22 -11.82 3.91
N THR A 462 -8.29 -12.99 3.26
CA THR A 462 -8.06 -13.16 1.82
C THR A 462 -9.28 -13.77 1.13
N PRO A 463 -9.39 -13.68 -0.20
CA PRO A 463 -10.35 -14.47 -0.95
C PRO A 463 -9.88 -15.92 -1.22
N ALA A 464 -8.78 -16.40 -0.61
CA ALA A 464 -8.17 -17.67 -0.96
C ALA A 464 -9.14 -18.86 -0.82
N GLY A 465 -9.15 -19.75 -1.82
CA GLY A 465 -10.06 -20.89 -1.88
C GLY A 465 -11.42 -20.60 -2.52
N PHE A 466 -11.77 -19.34 -2.80
CA PHE A 466 -12.92 -18.98 -3.64
C PHE A 466 -12.60 -19.10 -5.14
N ARG A 467 -13.64 -19.25 -5.98
CA ARG A 467 -13.52 -19.28 -7.45
C ARG A 467 -12.77 -18.04 -7.95
N ASN A 468 -11.82 -18.27 -8.86
CA ASN A 468 -10.93 -17.27 -9.48
C ASN A 468 -10.04 -16.48 -8.52
N ALA A 469 -10.00 -16.79 -7.21
CA ALA A 469 -9.21 -16.05 -6.23
C ALA A 469 -7.72 -15.97 -6.61
N ASP A 470 -7.13 -17.12 -6.96
CA ASP A 470 -5.73 -17.19 -7.35
C ASP A 470 -5.49 -16.53 -8.70
N LEU A 471 -6.40 -16.72 -9.67
CA LEU A 471 -6.28 -16.16 -11.03
C LEU A 471 -6.21 -14.63 -11.01
N VAL A 472 -7.13 -13.97 -10.30
CA VAL A 472 -7.22 -12.51 -10.40
C VAL A 472 -5.94 -11.82 -9.97
N THR A 473 -5.19 -12.37 -9.00
CA THR A 473 -3.91 -11.80 -8.52
C THR A 473 -2.89 -11.50 -9.63
N HIS A 474 -3.04 -12.14 -10.80
CA HIS A 474 -2.20 -11.98 -11.96
C HIS A 474 -2.98 -11.95 -13.29
N ALA A 475 -4.27 -11.60 -13.26
CA ALA A 475 -5.10 -11.51 -14.47
C ALA A 475 -6.33 -10.63 -14.25
N HIS A 476 -6.87 -10.06 -15.33
CA HIS A 476 -8.13 -9.33 -15.30
C HIS A 476 -9.31 -10.28 -15.02
N PRO A 477 -10.39 -9.84 -14.35
CA PRO A 477 -11.60 -10.67 -14.20
C PRO A 477 -12.24 -11.13 -15.52
N SER A 478 -11.94 -10.48 -16.65
CA SER A 478 -12.38 -10.90 -17.99
C SER A 478 -11.36 -11.77 -18.76
N ASP A 479 -10.34 -12.31 -18.11
CA ASP A 479 -9.36 -13.21 -18.72
C ASP A 479 -10.04 -14.50 -19.20
N VAL A 480 -9.60 -15.04 -20.35
CA VAL A 480 -10.15 -16.29 -20.91
C VAL A 480 -10.04 -17.49 -19.95
N ARG A 481 -9.11 -17.44 -18.99
CA ARG A 481 -8.90 -18.49 -17.98
C ARG A 481 -9.86 -18.38 -16.78
N ALA A 482 -10.66 -17.32 -16.68
CA ALA A 482 -11.61 -17.14 -15.58
C ALA A 482 -12.78 -18.13 -15.68
N GLU A 483 -13.03 -18.87 -14.61
CA GLU A 483 -14.27 -19.63 -14.47
C GLU A 483 -15.49 -18.67 -14.38
N PRO A 484 -16.69 -19.10 -14.76
CA PRO A 484 -17.89 -18.25 -14.72
C PRO A 484 -18.13 -17.59 -13.35
N TRP A 485 -18.29 -16.27 -13.34
CA TRP A 485 -18.52 -15.47 -12.11
C TRP A 485 -19.90 -15.65 -11.47
N THR A 486 -20.84 -16.29 -12.18
CA THR A 486 -22.25 -16.47 -11.80
C THR A 486 -22.51 -17.88 -11.24
N GLY A 487 -23.79 -18.21 -11.00
CA GLY A 487 -24.26 -19.51 -10.48
C GLY A 487 -24.77 -19.46 -9.04
N ASP A 488 -25.70 -20.36 -8.71
CA ASP A 488 -26.23 -20.52 -7.35
C ASP A 488 -25.24 -21.29 -6.46
N PHE A 489 -25.30 -21.08 -5.14
CA PHE A 489 -24.53 -21.84 -4.15
C PHE A 489 -25.46 -22.59 -3.21
N THR A 490 -25.19 -23.87 -2.95
CA THR A 490 -25.97 -24.70 -2.00
C THR A 490 -25.07 -25.14 -0.86
N VAL A 491 -25.32 -24.63 0.35
CA VAL A 491 -24.57 -25.02 1.55
C VAL A 491 -24.68 -26.53 1.78
N GLY A 492 -23.57 -27.18 2.10
CA GLY A 492 -23.49 -28.64 2.29
C GLY A 492 -23.40 -29.45 0.99
N ARG A 493 -23.49 -28.82 -0.18
CA ARG A 493 -23.33 -29.47 -1.50
C ARG A 493 -22.26 -28.81 -2.38
N SER A 494 -22.26 -27.47 -2.44
CA SER A 494 -21.23 -26.67 -3.10
C SER A 494 -19.97 -26.62 -2.24
N ARG A 495 -18.81 -26.56 -2.90
CA ARG A 495 -17.49 -26.35 -2.30
C ARG A 495 -17.21 -24.85 -2.24
N ASP A 496 -16.34 -24.39 -1.35
CA ASP A 496 -15.95 -22.97 -1.29
C ASP A 496 -15.45 -22.43 -2.64
N ALA A 497 -14.73 -23.25 -3.40
CA ALA A 497 -14.26 -22.94 -4.75
C ALA A 497 -15.38 -22.78 -5.81
N ASP A 498 -16.64 -23.02 -5.46
CA ASP A 498 -17.81 -22.75 -6.31
C ASP A 498 -18.43 -21.37 -6.03
N PHE A 499 -17.99 -20.67 -4.98
CA PHE A 499 -18.38 -19.30 -4.63
C PHE A 499 -17.33 -18.29 -5.13
N PRO A 500 -17.69 -17.15 -5.72
CA PRO A 500 -16.76 -16.23 -6.37
C PRO A 500 -15.99 -15.39 -5.38
N ALA A 501 -14.70 -15.17 -5.68
CA ALA A 501 -13.85 -14.27 -4.91
C ALA A 501 -14.32 -12.79 -4.92
N TYR A 502 -15.11 -12.40 -5.93
CA TYR A 502 -15.56 -11.03 -6.15
C TYR A 502 -17.04 -10.97 -6.59
N GLN A 503 -17.71 -9.88 -6.21
CA GLN A 503 -19.08 -9.58 -6.61
C GLN A 503 -19.17 -8.15 -7.16
N TRP A 504 -19.81 -7.99 -8.31
CA TRP A 504 -20.07 -6.70 -8.95
C TRP A 504 -21.56 -6.59 -9.27
N ARG A 505 -22.10 -5.38 -9.07
CA ARG A 505 -23.51 -5.05 -9.29
C ARG A 505 -24.02 -5.51 -10.67
N ASP A 506 -23.22 -5.25 -11.70
CA ASP A 506 -23.65 -5.40 -13.09
C ASP A 506 -23.10 -6.70 -13.75
N VAL A 507 -22.58 -7.64 -12.94
CA VAL A 507 -22.03 -8.94 -13.41
C VAL A 507 -22.64 -10.14 -12.71
N ASN A 508 -22.74 -10.12 -11.38
CA ASN A 508 -23.17 -11.29 -10.58
C ASN A 508 -23.92 -10.92 -9.29
N ASP A 509 -24.60 -9.77 -9.26
CA ASP A 509 -25.56 -9.42 -8.21
C ASP A 509 -26.79 -10.34 -8.23
N GLY A 510 -27.56 -10.35 -7.14
CA GLY A 510 -28.72 -11.23 -6.96
C GLY A 510 -28.36 -12.71 -6.76
N ARG A 511 -27.07 -13.03 -6.52
CA ARG A 511 -26.60 -14.41 -6.33
C ARG A 511 -27.34 -15.12 -5.20
N ARG A 512 -27.94 -16.28 -5.51
CA ARG A 512 -28.67 -17.09 -4.54
C ARG A 512 -27.73 -17.99 -3.74
N VAL A 513 -27.89 -17.98 -2.43
CA VAL A 513 -27.32 -18.96 -1.50
C VAL A 513 -28.48 -19.71 -0.85
N THR A 514 -28.56 -21.01 -1.08
CA THR A 514 -29.57 -21.91 -0.49
C THR A 514 -28.93 -22.70 0.64
N PHE A 515 -29.62 -22.78 1.77
CA PHE A 515 -29.22 -23.57 2.93
C PHE A 515 -30.46 -24.04 3.70
N ASP A 516 -30.38 -25.22 4.30
CA ASP A 516 -31.43 -25.75 5.16
C ASP A 516 -31.16 -25.38 6.63
N LEU A 517 -32.23 -25.21 7.39
CA LEU A 517 -32.20 -25.08 8.85
C LEU A 517 -33.14 -26.12 9.46
N THR A 518 -32.76 -26.73 10.58
CA THR A 518 -33.72 -27.47 11.41
C THR A 518 -34.76 -26.51 12.01
N ALA A 519 -35.88 -27.04 12.50
CA ALA A 519 -36.92 -26.21 13.12
C ALA A 519 -36.39 -25.43 14.34
N GLU A 520 -35.55 -26.07 15.17
CA GLU A 520 -34.85 -25.46 16.30
C GLU A 520 -33.82 -24.42 15.85
N GLN A 521 -33.22 -24.61 14.67
CA GLN A 521 -32.32 -23.62 14.10
C GLN A 521 -33.07 -22.37 13.63
N ALA A 522 -34.19 -22.55 12.93
CA ALA A 522 -35.03 -21.46 12.42
C ALA A 522 -35.76 -20.68 13.54
N ALA A 523 -36.11 -21.33 14.65
CA ALA A 523 -36.85 -20.73 15.77
C ALA A 523 -36.03 -19.78 16.69
N GLN A 524 -34.77 -19.49 16.36
CA GLN A 524 -33.87 -18.69 17.19
C GLN A 524 -33.31 -17.49 16.41
N PRO A 525 -32.97 -16.37 17.08
CA PRO A 525 -32.22 -15.29 16.44
C PRO A 525 -30.91 -15.78 15.81
N ARG A 526 -30.64 -15.33 14.58
CA ARG A 526 -29.43 -15.65 13.81
C ARG A 526 -28.72 -14.38 13.36
N THR A 527 -27.43 -14.53 13.09
CA THR A 527 -26.56 -13.49 12.54
C THR A 527 -25.85 -14.07 11.34
N LEU A 528 -26.00 -13.42 10.18
CA LEU A 528 -25.14 -13.67 9.02
C LEU A 528 -23.98 -12.68 9.09
N ASN A 529 -22.75 -13.20 9.16
CA ASN A 529 -21.54 -12.39 9.09
C ASN A 529 -20.93 -12.52 7.69
N ILE A 530 -20.69 -11.40 7.02
CA ILE A 530 -20.05 -11.37 5.70
C ILE A 530 -18.73 -10.63 5.84
N GLY A 531 -17.62 -11.35 5.66
CA GLY A 531 -16.28 -10.77 5.56
C GLY A 531 -16.05 -10.24 4.15
N VAL A 532 -15.46 -9.06 4.03
CA VAL A 532 -15.10 -8.42 2.77
C VAL A 532 -13.67 -7.91 2.87
N THR A 533 -12.85 -8.17 1.85
CA THR A 533 -11.40 -7.89 1.85
C THR A 533 -11.01 -6.64 1.05
N THR A 534 -11.91 -6.10 0.25
CA THR A 534 -11.80 -4.79 -0.44
C THR A 534 -13.18 -4.38 -0.98
N ALA A 535 -13.39 -3.09 -1.22
CA ALA A 535 -14.62 -2.57 -1.81
C ALA A 535 -14.32 -1.44 -2.81
N PHE A 536 -14.83 -1.58 -4.04
CA PHE A 536 -14.78 -0.54 -5.06
C PHE A 536 -16.08 0.27 -5.09
N LEU A 537 -16.00 1.59 -5.31
CA LEU A 537 -17.14 2.52 -5.34
C LEU A 537 -18.11 2.37 -4.14
N ASN A 538 -17.57 2.08 -2.96
CA ASN A 538 -18.35 1.82 -1.74
C ASN A 538 -19.36 0.68 -1.89
N ALA A 539 -19.10 -0.34 -2.73
CA ALA A 539 -19.93 -1.54 -2.83
C ALA A 539 -20.02 -2.27 -1.48
N ARG A 540 -21.22 -2.73 -1.12
CA ARG A 540 -21.50 -3.47 0.13
C ARG A 540 -22.64 -4.45 -0.07
N PRO A 541 -22.60 -5.65 0.55
CA PRO A 541 -23.64 -6.66 0.38
C PRO A 541 -24.95 -6.23 1.07
N ARG A 542 -26.06 -6.28 0.34
CA ARG A 542 -27.41 -6.17 0.90
C ARG A 542 -28.11 -7.51 0.75
N ILE A 543 -28.68 -8.02 1.83
CA ILE A 543 -29.19 -9.40 1.86
C ILE A 543 -30.71 -9.41 1.82
N ARG A 544 -31.27 -10.22 0.92
CA ARG A 544 -32.67 -10.66 0.99
C ARG A 544 -32.69 -12.10 1.47
N LEU A 545 -33.42 -12.37 2.55
CA LEU A 545 -33.66 -13.71 3.08
C LEU A 545 -35.18 -13.93 3.09
N ASN A 546 -35.67 -14.74 2.14
CA ASN A 546 -37.08 -14.89 1.84
C ASN A 546 -37.74 -13.52 1.57
N ASP A 547 -38.71 -13.11 2.38
CA ASP A 547 -39.40 -11.81 2.26
C ASP A 547 -38.78 -10.71 3.13
N TRP A 548 -37.83 -11.04 4.00
CA TRP A 548 -37.06 -10.06 4.76
C TRP A 548 -35.89 -9.53 3.93
N THR A 549 -35.60 -8.24 4.08
CA THR A 549 -34.43 -7.59 3.46
C THR A 549 -33.66 -6.80 4.51
N SER A 550 -32.34 -6.91 4.49
CA SER A 550 -31.47 -6.19 5.40
C SER A 550 -31.55 -4.67 5.18
N PRO A 551 -31.28 -3.88 6.23
CA PRO A 551 -30.81 -2.51 6.05
C PRO A 551 -29.65 -2.46 5.06
N VAL A 552 -29.48 -1.33 4.37
CA VAL A 552 -28.25 -1.07 3.61
C VAL A 552 -27.13 -0.88 4.63
N PRO A 553 -26.02 -1.63 4.57
CA PRO A 553 -24.93 -1.45 5.51
C PRO A 553 -24.26 -0.08 5.32
N SER A 554 -23.83 0.53 6.44
CA SER A 554 -23.00 1.74 6.41
C SER A 554 -21.73 1.49 5.58
N PRO A 555 -21.21 2.48 4.84
CA PRO A 555 -19.93 2.32 4.17
C PRO A 555 -18.83 2.05 5.20
N THR A 556 -17.96 1.08 4.92
CA THR A 556 -16.68 0.93 5.64
C THR A 556 -15.84 2.19 5.42
N PRO A 557 -15.26 2.81 6.46
CA PRO A 557 -14.44 4.01 6.30
C PRO A 557 -13.22 3.74 5.43
N ASN A 558 -13.28 4.13 4.16
CA ASN A 558 -12.15 4.09 3.24
C ASN A 558 -11.41 5.43 3.33
N ARG A 559 -10.13 5.42 3.72
CA ARG A 559 -9.32 6.64 3.92
C ARG A 559 -8.58 7.07 2.65
N ALA A 560 -8.67 6.33 1.55
CA ALA A 560 -8.02 6.68 0.28
C ALA A 560 -8.97 7.39 -0.71
N PRO A 561 -8.51 8.45 -1.40
CA PRO A 561 -9.18 8.98 -2.57
C PRO A 561 -9.12 7.98 -3.75
N ALA A 562 -10.07 8.09 -4.67
CA ALA A 562 -10.39 7.03 -5.63
C ALA A 562 -9.33 6.78 -6.72
N ARG A 563 -9.05 5.49 -6.99
CA ARG A 563 -9.09 4.80 -8.31
C ARG A 563 -8.47 3.40 -8.22
N SER A 564 -9.31 2.36 -8.19
CA SER A 564 -8.92 0.96 -8.43
C SER A 564 -9.97 0.27 -9.30
N ARG A 565 -9.97 0.57 -10.60
CA ARG A 565 -10.74 -0.24 -11.56
C ARG A 565 -9.99 -1.55 -11.76
N SER A 566 -10.70 -2.66 -11.57
CA SER A 566 -10.39 -4.06 -11.90
C SER A 566 -8.99 -4.64 -11.61
N ALA A 567 -8.12 -3.92 -10.91
CA ALA A 567 -6.81 -4.40 -10.46
C ALA A 567 -6.93 -5.23 -9.17
N PRO A 568 -6.21 -6.36 -9.04
CA PRO A 568 -6.44 -7.38 -8.03
C PRO A 568 -5.73 -7.10 -6.69
N THR A 569 -5.97 -5.95 -6.07
CA THR A 569 -5.39 -5.62 -4.76
C THR A 569 -6.28 -6.13 -3.62
N ALA A 570 -6.25 -7.45 -3.41
CA ALA A 570 -6.91 -8.12 -2.29
C ALA A 570 -6.16 -7.87 -0.95
N ALA A 571 -6.22 -6.65 -0.43
CA ALA A 571 -5.82 -6.33 0.93
C ALA A 571 -6.66 -5.16 1.49
N THR A 572 -7.38 -5.39 2.58
CA THR A 572 -7.93 -4.35 3.46
C THR A 572 -8.15 -4.96 4.85
N THR A 573 -7.53 -4.34 5.86
CA THR A 573 -7.88 -4.54 7.28
C THR A 573 -7.76 -3.22 8.03
N THR A 574 -8.87 -2.78 8.62
CA THR A 574 -9.02 -1.64 9.54
C THR A 574 -10.34 -1.86 10.32
N PRO A 575 -10.67 -1.12 11.43
CA PRO A 575 -10.03 0.09 11.94
C PRO A 575 -9.78 0.16 13.48
N THR A 576 -8.97 1.14 13.90
CA THR A 576 -9.26 2.07 15.02
C THR A 576 -8.34 3.30 14.89
N PRO A 577 -8.80 4.53 15.22
CA PRO A 577 -8.80 4.99 16.61
C PRO A 577 -10.07 5.77 17.05
N SER A 578 -10.16 6.07 18.35
CA SER A 578 -11.28 6.79 18.98
C SER A 578 -11.10 8.32 18.99
N PRO A 579 -12.20 9.09 18.97
CA PRO A 579 -12.24 10.46 19.50
C PRO A 579 -13.01 10.55 20.83
N SER A 580 -12.59 11.46 21.72
CA SER A 580 -13.28 11.80 22.97
C SER A 580 -14.59 12.58 22.71
N PRO A 581 -15.63 12.44 23.57
CA PRO A 581 -16.92 13.10 23.36
C PRO A 581 -16.92 14.60 23.73
N PRO A 582 -17.74 15.44 23.06
CA PRO A 582 -17.93 16.84 23.40
C PRO A 582 -18.85 17.04 24.64
N PRO A 583 -18.79 18.19 25.32
CA PRO A 583 -19.66 18.49 26.45
C PRO A 583 -21.11 18.81 26.02
N PRO A 584 -22.14 18.45 26.82
CA PRO A 584 -23.53 18.73 26.51
C PRO A 584 -23.92 20.19 26.84
N PHE A 585 -24.72 20.80 25.97
CA PHE A 585 -25.34 22.11 26.20
C PHE A 585 -26.48 22.05 27.23
N GLY A 586 -26.56 23.08 28.08
CA GLY A 586 -27.64 23.37 29.04
C GLY A 586 -27.90 24.89 29.11
N PRO A 587 -29.05 25.34 29.63
CA PRO A 587 -29.74 26.52 29.11
C PRO A 587 -29.28 27.88 29.66
N ALA A 588 -29.65 28.94 28.94
CA ALA A 588 -29.37 30.34 29.25
C ALA A 588 -30.30 30.93 30.35
N PRO A 589 -29.83 32.00 31.02
CA PRO A 589 -30.68 33.06 31.55
C PRO A 589 -30.35 34.45 30.97
N THR A 590 -31.17 35.46 31.28
CA THR A 590 -31.33 36.71 30.51
C THR A 590 -30.82 38.00 31.17
N ARG A 591 -30.35 38.94 30.33
CA ARG A 591 -30.36 40.44 30.45
C ARG A 591 -29.52 41.18 31.54
N SER A 592 -28.48 41.89 31.07
CA SER A 592 -28.19 43.35 31.14
C SER A 592 -28.21 44.15 32.47
N PRO A 593 -27.56 45.35 32.61
CA PRO A 593 -26.82 46.18 31.62
C PRO A 593 -25.41 46.70 32.04
N SER A 594 -24.82 47.54 31.16
CA SER A 594 -23.55 48.31 31.17
C SER A 594 -23.39 49.36 32.31
N PRO A 595 -22.38 50.28 32.36
CA PRO A 595 -21.22 50.54 31.46
C PRO A 595 -19.86 50.89 32.11
N SER A 596 -18.77 50.96 31.32
CA SER A 596 -17.86 52.13 31.22
C SER A 596 -16.59 51.84 30.38
N SER A 597 -16.23 52.79 29.50
CA SER A 597 -14.91 52.93 28.86
C SER A 597 -14.24 54.20 29.41
N PRO A 598 -12.93 54.44 29.22
CA PRO A 598 -12.53 55.14 27.98
C PRO A 598 -11.14 54.78 27.38
N ALA A 599 -11.06 54.90 26.05
CA ALA A 599 -10.05 55.62 25.25
C ALA A 599 -8.55 55.19 25.20
N ALA A 600 -7.80 55.43 24.11
CA ALA A 600 -8.14 55.66 22.69
C ALA A 600 -6.86 55.67 21.80
N ALA A 601 -7.04 55.39 20.48
CA ALA A 601 -6.25 55.90 19.34
C ALA A 601 -4.77 55.44 19.15
N ALA A 602 -4.23 55.27 17.93
CA ALA A 602 -4.82 55.35 16.57
C ALA A 602 -3.95 54.73 15.45
N ARG A 603 -4.62 54.21 14.40
CA ARG A 603 -4.26 54.14 12.94
C ARG A 603 -2.94 53.41 12.56
N SER A 604 -2.95 52.44 11.65
CA SER A 604 -3.27 52.62 10.22
C SER A 604 -3.66 51.31 9.49
N SER A 605 -3.89 51.38 8.16
CA SER A 605 -4.56 50.35 7.35
C SER A 605 -3.67 49.69 6.29
N SER A 606 -3.75 48.36 6.15
CA SER A 606 -3.52 47.65 4.87
C SER A 606 -4.10 46.22 4.91
N ALA A 607 -4.51 45.70 3.74
CA ALA A 607 -5.11 44.37 3.59
C ALA A 607 -4.04 43.27 3.44
N PRO A 608 -4.34 42.01 3.81
CA PRO A 608 -3.43 40.88 3.56
C PRO A 608 -3.41 40.52 2.07
N VAL A 609 -2.20 40.37 1.54
CA VAL A 609 -1.92 40.05 0.12
C VAL A 609 -2.01 38.55 -0.11
N SER A 610 -2.67 38.15 -1.21
CA SER A 610 -2.78 36.76 -1.66
C SER A 610 -1.43 36.18 -2.11
N PRO A 611 -1.13 34.89 -1.85
CA PRO A 611 0.06 34.24 -2.40
C PRO A 611 -0.06 34.05 -3.92
N THR A 612 0.98 34.44 -4.65
CA THR A 612 1.06 34.39 -6.11
C THR A 612 1.32 32.97 -6.60
N THR A 613 0.44 32.42 -7.42
CA THR A 613 0.67 31.13 -8.10
C THR A 613 1.58 31.31 -9.31
N ALA A 614 2.80 30.77 -9.25
CA ALA A 614 3.65 30.61 -10.43
C ALA A 614 3.11 29.44 -11.27
N SER A 615 2.64 29.74 -12.49
CA SER A 615 2.23 28.73 -13.48
C SER A 615 3.40 28.42 -14.41
N ASN A 616 3.70 27.14 -14.62
CA ASN A 616 4.68 26.66 -15.60
C ASN A 616 4.12 25.44 -16.35
N CYS A 617 3.29 25.72 -17.36
CA CYS A 617 3.02 24.76 -18.44
C CYS A 617 3.82 25.20 -19.68
N SER A 618 4.66 24.31 -20.21
CA SER A 618 5.37 24.52 -21.48
C SER A 618 5.03 23.40 -22.47
N PRO A 619 4.64 23.71 -23.71
CA PRO A 619 4.33 22.70 -24.73
C PRO A 619 5.59 22.16 -25.44
N GLU A 620 5.50 20.96 -26.03
CA GLU A 620 6.53 20.42 -26.93
C GLU A 620 6.58 21.18 -28.28
N PRO A 621 7.75 21.30 -28.92
CA PRO A 621 7.90 22.04 -30.17
C PRO A 621 7.59 21.22 -31.43
N GLY A 622 6.55 21.61 -32.18
CA GLY A 622 6.31 21.18 -33.56
C GLY A 622 6.91 22.14 -34.60
N THR A 623 7.40 21.60 -35.73
CA THR A 623 7.97 22.35 -36.88
C THR A 623 6.83 22.99 -37.72
N PRO A 624 7.06 24.10 -38.48
CA PRO A 624 5.99 25.08 -38.73
C PRO A 624 5.27 24.95 -40.10
N GLY A 625 4.02 25.41 -40.15
CA GLY A 625 3.32 25.74 -41.40
C GLY A 625 1.84 26.12 -41.26
N GLY A 626 1.47 27.34 -41.70
CA GLY A 626 0.08 27.75 -41.96
C GLY A 626 -0.63 28.51 -40.82
N ALA A 627 -1.21 29.68 -41.12
CA ALA A 627 -1.82 30.59 -40.14
C ALA A 627 -3.33 30.80 -40.36
N ALA A 628 -4.09 30.84 -39.26
CA ALA A 628 -5.45 31.38 -39.14
C ALA A 628 -5.75 31.70 -37.65
N PRO A 629 -6.70 32.59 -37.31
CA PRO A 629 -6.60 33.41 -36.09
C PRO A 629 -7.13 32.77 -34.79
N ALA A 630 -6.62 33.28 -33.67
CA ALA A 630 -6.94 32.80 -32.33
C ALA A 630 -8.26 33.38 -31.76
N THR A 631 -9.07 32.51 -31.16
CA THR A 631 -10.05 32.86 -30.12
C THR A 631 -9.60 32.21 -28.81
N GLY A 632 -9.20 33.04 -27.84
CA GLY A 632 -8.66 32.55 -26.56
C GLY A 632 -9.76 32.07 -25.62
N GLY A 633 -9.71 30.80 -25.23
CA GLY A 633 -10.49 30.22 -24.13
C GLY A 633 -9.55 29.50 -23.16
N SER A 634 -9.37 30.04 -21.96
CA SER A 634 -8.54 29.43 -20.92
C SER A 634 -9.26 28.22 -20.33
N THR A 635 -8.77 27.01 -20.58
CA THR A 635 -9.25 25.79 -19.92
C THR A 635 -8.70 25.73 -18.49
N ASP A 636 -9.50 26.18 -17.53
CA ASP A 636 -9.15 26.11 -16.11
C ASP A 636 -9.21 24.66 -15.60
N CYS A 637 -8.14 24.21 -14.95
CA CYS A 637 -7.94 22.80 -14.63
C CYS A 637 -8.62 22.42 -13.30
N LEU A 638 -9.80 21.77 -13.41
CA LEU A 638 -10.41 20.93 -12.36
C LEU A 638 -10.32 21.47 -10.92
N ARG A 639 -11.04 22.57 -10.65
CA ARG A 639 -11.52 22.88 -9.30
C ARG A 639 -13.05 22.76 -9.25
N PRO A 640 -13.62 21.86 -8.44
CA PRO A 640 -15.02 22.02 -8.07
C PRO A 640 -15.20 23.33 -7.28
N PRO A 641 -16.36 23.98 -7.34
CA PRO A 641 -16.74 25.01 -6.38
C PRO A 641 -16.56 24.48 -4.95
N ARG A 642 -16.26 25.37 -4.00
CA ARG A 642 -16.14 24.98 -2.59
C ARG A 642 -17.48 24.46 -2.08
N ASP A 643 -17.41 23.45 -1.21
CA ASP A 643 -18.51 22.86 -0.45
C ASP A 643 -19.60 22.14 -1.30
N THR A 644 -19.43 20.82 -1.48
CA THR A 644 -20.35 19.98 -2.29
C THR A 644 -20.74 18.65 -1.62
N THR A 645 -22.04 18.34 -1.66
CA THR A 645 -22.68 17.04 -1.33
C THR A 645 -24.13 17.06 -1.84
N PRO A 646 -24.76 15.94 -2.27
CA PRO A 646 -24.22 14.73 -2.90
C PRO A 646 -24.11 14.88 -4.44
N PHE A 647 -23.54 13.88 -5.12
CA PHE A 647 -23.43 13.86 -6.60
C PHE A 647 -24.27 12.72 -7.20
N GLU A 648 -24.75 12.92 -8.43
CA GLU A 648 -25.46 11.89 -9.21
C GLU A 648 -24.81 11.72 -10.59
N LEU A 649 -24.81 10.47 -11.10
CA LEU A 649 -24.09 10.07 -12.31
C LEU A 649 -25.02 9.28 -13.23
N ASP A 650 -25.25 9.81 -14.45
CA ASP A 650 -25.91 9.10 -15.53
C ASP A 650 -24.85 8.59 -16.53
N GLN A 651 -24.47 7.31 -16.39
CA GLN A 651 -23.50 6.67 -17.28
C GLN A 651 -24.05 6.42 -18.70
N GLY A 652 -25.37 6.43 -18.91
CA GLY A 652 -25.97 6.20 -20.22
C GLY A 652 -25.83 7.41 -21.15
N ALA A 653 -25.87 8.63 -20.58
CA ALA A 653 -25.80 9.88 -21.32
C ALA A 653 -24.45 10.62 -21.19
N GLY A 654 -23.54 10.17 -20.31
CA GLY A 654 -22.24 10.83 -20.10
C GLY A 654 -22.35 12.20 -19.42
N ARG A 655 -23.36 12.39 -18.57
CA ARG A 655 -23.65 13.66 -17.86
C ARG A 655 -23.32 13.55 -16.38
N VAL A 656 -22.80 14.63 -15.81
CA VAL A 656 -22.53 14.76 -14.37
C VAL A 656 -23.41 15.85 -13.79
N GLY A 657 -24.18 15.51 -12.74
CA GLY A 657 -25.04 16.45 -12.03
C GLY A 657 -24.53 16.69 -10.61
N VAL A 658 -24.33 17.96 -10.24
CA VAL A 658 -23.92 18.37 -8.90
C VAL A 658 -24.94 19.37 -8.34
N LEU A 659 -25.34 19.17 -7.09
CA LEU A 659 -26.09 20.16 -6.31
C LEU A 659 -25.12 20.82 -5.32
N THR A 660 -25.03 22.15 -5.37
CA THR A 660 -24.20 22.94 -4.46
C THR A 660 -24.96 23.24 -3.16
N THR A 661 -24.24 23.57 -2.08
CA THR A 661 -24.85 23.83 -0.76
C THR A 661 -25.67 25.13 -0.69
N ASP A 662 -25.51 26.04 -1.66
CA ASP A 662 -26.32 27.24 -1.85
C ASP A 662 -27.53 27.02 -2.80
N GLY A 663 -27.74 25.79 -3.28
CA GLY A 663 -28.94 25.39 -4.01
C GLY A 663 -28.89 25.66 -5.51
N HIS A 664 -27.71 25.70 -6.13
CA HIS A 664 -27.57 25.67 -7.58
C HIS A 664 -27.40 24.22 -8.06
N ALA A 665 -28.15 23.84 -9.09
CA ALA A 665 -27.81 22.66 -9.87
C ALA A 665 -26.78 23.07 -10.93
N VAL A 666 -25.76 22.25 -11.15
CA VAL A 666 -24.85 22.38 -12.30
C VAL A 666 -24.74 21.06 -13.03
N VAL A 667 -24.72 21.12 -14.36
CA VAL A 667 -24.64 19.94 -15.24
C VAL A 667 -23.47 20.11 -16.20
N GLU A 668 -22.61 19.10 -16.24
CA GLU A 668 -21.57 18.91 -17.27
C GLU A 668 -22.15 18.06 -18.40
N ASP A 669 -22.23 18.62 -19.61
CA ASP A 669 -22.75 17.96 -20.80
C ASP A 669 -21.60 17.66 -21.77
N GLY A 670 -21.44 16.39 -22.17
CA GLY A 670 -20.31 15.92 -23.00
C GLY A 670 -19.21 15.12 -22.29
N GLY A 671 -19.43 14.63 -21.06
CA GLY A 671 -18.42 13.89 -20.28
C GLY A 671 -17.35 14.79 -19.67
N LEU A 672 -16.22 14.20 -19.23
CA LEU A 672 -15.14 14.81 -18.42
C LEU A 672 -14.36 16.00 -19.06
N ALA A 673 -14.87 16.56 -20.15
CA ALA A 673 -14.32 17.71 -20.85
C ALA A 673 -15.44 18.70 -21.25
N GLY A 674 -16.63 18.56 -20.66
CA GLY A 674 -17.79 19.40 -20.93
C GLY A 674 -17.68 20.78 -20.27
N ALA A 675 -18.44 21.73 -20.78
CA ALA A 675 -18.62 23.00 -20.08
C ALA A 675 -19.70 22.83 -19.00
N TRP A 676 -19.48 23.40 -17.81
CA TRP A 676 -20.51 23.48 -16.79
C TRP A 676 -21.62 24.44 -17.24
N THR A 677 -22.86 23.98 -17.13
CA THR A 677 -24.06 24.80 -17.35
C THR A 677 -24.84 24.92 -16.05
N ASP A 678 -25.36 26.11 -15.75
CA ASP A 678 -26.27 26.39 -14.62
C ASP A 678 -27.71 26.38 -15.14
N PRO A 679 -28.52 25.34 -14.84
CA PRO A 679 -29.89 25.27 -15.32
C PRO A 679 -30.88 25.94 -14.36
N ALA A 680 -30.55 26.10 -13.07
CA ALA A 680 -31.45 26.64 -12.04
C ALA A 680 -30.77 26.86 -10.66
N GLY A 681 -31.13 27.97 -10.01
CA GLY A 681 -30.93 28.20 -8.57
C GLY A 681 -32.21 27.95 -7.75
N GLY A 682 -32.04 27.68 -6.45
CA GLY A 682 -33.13 27.35 -5.51
C GLY A 682 -33.50 25.86 -5.47
N VAL A 683 -32.65 24.99 -6.00
CA VAL A 683 -32.86 23.55 -6.12
C VAL A 683 -32.62 22.85 -4.77
N GLN A 684 -33.55 21.97 -4.37
CA GLN A 684 -33.44 21.18 -3.13
C GLN A 684 -33.11 19.71 -3.36
N GLN A 685 -33.31 19.21 -4.58
CA GLN A 685 -33.02 17.83 -4.98
C GLN A 685 -32.73 17.83 -6.48
N LEU A 686 -31.67 17.12 -6.88
CA LEU A 686 -31.30 16.89 -8.27
C LEU A 686 -31.66 15.44 -8.65
N GLY A 687 -32.06 15.22 -9.90
CA GLY A 687 -32.38 13.92 -10.47
C GLY A 687 -32.11 13.91 -11.96
N LEU A 688 -31.12 13.13 -12.41
CA LEU A 688 -30.80 12.95 -13.83
C LEU A 688 -31.70 11.87 -14.43
N THR A 689 -32.45 12.21 -15.48
CA THR A 689 -33.28 11.25 -16.24
C THR A 689 -32.81 11.12 -17.69
N SER A 690 -32.82 9.88 -18.18
CA SER A 690 -32.75 9.56 -19.60
C SER A 690 -34.17 9.55 -20.20
N PHE A 691 -34.35 10.23 -21.33
CA PHE A 691 -35.48 10.01 -22.25
C PHE A 691 -34.95 9.31 -23.50
#